data_AF-A0A9D8NRV4-F1
#
_entry.id   AF-A0A9D8NRV4-F1
#
_cell.length_a   1.000
_cell.length_b   1.000
_cell.length_c   1.000
_cell.angle_alpha   90.00
_cell.angle_beta   90.00
_cell.angle_gamma   90.00
#
_symmetry.space_group_name_H-M   'P 1'
#
loop_
_entity.id
_entity.type
_entity.pdbx_description
1 polymer ?
#
loop_
_entity_poly.entity_id
_entity_poly.type
_entity_poly.pdbx_seq_one_letter_code
_entity_poly.pdbx_strand_id
1 'polypeptide(L)'
;MKNRLKTCLLFLAALAAPSRAEGADDPLPARGVLPVARTSSRMPLLPDPPWYEDRKDLLWFKASDGSRKPVMNPADWQTRASHIRASMEQVMGRLPPATDLPLDTKVDATDELEHYSRRHVTFVAEKGDRIPGWLLVPHGAGGKERLPGIVCLPGSSAPGKNTPAGLTSAAGMAYAHELACRGHVCLALDYPILHAAEYKTDPYALGYESATMKGIVNHRRGVDLLRSLPEVDPEAIGVIGHSLGGHNALFLAVFDPRVKAVVSSCGFNVFAKHNKGDVRAWSSRYYMPRIRSAHGDDPAKIPFDFTEVLAAIAPRPVFANAPLHDAPDFEVSGVKDCFNAALPVYQKVFGAGDGLVVRHPDAGHSFPAAERQAAYAFLERHLKPRGAPAELEKGLVAKWPAVAKPRDIPAAESPALGHGDFSLSMWARAGESGDHPAGDLISQYDPKARRGFHLTLKSNAGLASSQPNFRHLQFGIDDGRTSRWMDRGRPGKALLAFSMAVHEGDLYAGTCEPGKGESGRVYRHAGGQAWIDCGAPDKANSVTSMAVFAGKLHVGTGKYRLAGSSLPESENTNPGGRIFRYEGGTRWVDCGTLPGAEAVGGMLEFRGRLHASSLYKPAGFFRHEGGDRWTSLPVPSGIDAKTGLKVPKRVVPLAVHEGRIHAGSYDGGHVYRFDETGWTDLGRLGENTQTYSFARHLGQLHVGTWPSGRVYRLEGSGKWEDAGRLGEELEVMGMSVHNGRLIAGTLPMGETHQYEGGTTWKKLARLDFTPDVKYRRVWAMAEHDGQLFASTLPSGKVFSFSAGRQAARGHELAPGWHHVAAVKKATRLELHVDGELAAQTPAFDSAGWILDSAAPLRLGAGANGPFDGELADVRIYKRALGANDIAALSLTKPGK
;
A
#
# COMPACT_ATOMS: atom_id res chain seq x y z
N MET A 1 4.39 -47.41 4.34
CA MET A 1 4.96 -48.76 4.54
C MET A 1 5.93 -49.00 3.39
N LYS A 2 7.24 -48.84 3.59
CA LYS A 2 8.23 -49.80 4.15
C LYS A 2 8.45 -51.03 3.26
N ASN A 3 9.51 -51.00 2.46
CA ASN A 3 10.68 -51.90 2.48
C ASN A 3 11.40 -51.87 1.12
N ARG A 4 12.73 -51.95 0.96
CA ARG A 4 13.97 -51.80 1.77
C ARG A 4 15.07 -52.04 0.70
N LEU A 5 15.98 -51.11 0.44
CA LEU A 5 17.29 -50.96 1.09
C LEU A 5 18.23 -52.19 0.97
N LYS A 6 19.31 -52.07 0.17
CA LYS A 6 20.74 -52.03 0.60
C LYS A 6 21.70 -52.32 -0.56
N THR A 7 22.66 -51.42 -0.78
CA THR A 7 24.09 -51.65 -0.42
C THR A 7 24.82 -50.29 -0.36
N CYS A 8 25.26 -49.92 0.85
CA CYS A 8 26.23 -48.88 1.20
C CYS A 8 27.67 -49.45 0.99
N LEU A 9 28.82 -48.78 1.07
CA LEU A 9 29.36 -47.46 1.46
C LEU A 9 30.85 -47.53 1.03
N LEU A 10 31.52 -46.43 0.66
CA LEU A 10 32.85 -46.04 1.20
C LEU A 10 33.46 -44.82 0.49
N PHE A 11 33.92 -43.90 1.36
CA PHE A 11 34.89 -42.80 1.21
C PHE A 11 34.50 -41.45 0.58
N LEU A 12 34.16 -40.52 1.50
CA LEU A 12 34.61 -39.12 1.47
C LEU A 12 36.14 -39.05 1.58
N ALA A 13 36.79 -38.26 0.71
CA ALA A 13 37.83 -37.26 1.04
C ALA A 13 38.47 -36.69 -0.24
N ALA A 14 38.90 -35.42 -0.15
CA ALA A 14 39.82 -34.68 -1.04
C ALA A 14 39.19 -33.63 -1.98
N LEU A 15 38.93 -32.46 -1.39
CA LEU A 15 39.03 -31.15 -2.03
C LEU A 15 40.52 -30.76 -2.21
N ALA A 16 40.75 -29.89 -3.21
CA ALA A 16 41.93 -29.03 -3.45
C ALA A 16 43.10 -29.58 -4.30
N ALA A 17 43.15 -29.15 -5.57
CA ALA A 17 44.39 -28.74 -6.26
C ALA A 17 44.05 -27.84 -7.48
N PRO A 18 44.69 -26.66 -7.65
CA PRO A 18 44.53 -25.80 -8.82
C PRO A 18 45.55 -26.15 -9.92
N SER A 19 45.12 -26.18 -11.17
CA SER A 19 46.00 -26.34 -12.34
C SER A 19 46.71 -25.02 -12.67
N ARG A 20 48.04 -25.03 -12.59
CA ARG A 20 48.94 -24.01 -13.15
C ARG A 20 48.83 -23.99 -14.67
N ALA A 21 48.75 -22.80 -15.27
CA ALA A 21 49.15 -22.56 -16.66
C ALA A 21 50.40 -21.67 -16.64
N GLU A 22 51.46 -22.20 -17.24
CA GLU A 22 52.79 -21.59 -17.35
C GLU A 22 52.79 -20.39 -18.30
N GLY A 23 53.60 -19.39 -17.96
CA GLY A 23 53.91 -18.28 -18.85
C GLY A 23 54.91 -18.67 -19.93
N ALA A 24 54.80 -18.02 -21.08
CA ALA A 24 55.84 -17.95 -22.09
C ALA A 24 55.92 -16.50 -22.56
N ASP A 25 56.92 -15.79 -22.04
CA ASP A 25 57.51 -14.62 -22.68
C ASP A 25 58.39 -15.10 -23.85
N ASP A 26 58.33 -14.40 -24.98
CA ASP A 26 59.57 -14.05 -25.71
C ASP A 26 59.33 -12.85 -26.66
N PRO A 27 60.33 -11.96 -26.88
CA PRO A 27 60.18 -10.63 -27.46
C PRO A 27 60.66 -10.55 -28.92
N LEU A 28 60.14 -9.61 -29.71
CA LEU A 28 60.70 -9.25 -31.03
C LEU A 28 60.58 -7.73 -31.32
N PRO A 29 61.41 -7.18 -32.22
CA PRO A 29 62.35 -6.10 -31.88
C PRO A 29 62.00 -4.71 -32.44
N ALA A 30 62.71 -3.70 -31.93
CA ALA A 30 62.65 -2.32 -32.39
C ALA A 30 63.05 -2.16 -33.87
N ARG A 31 62.22 -1.46 -34.65
CA ARG A 31 62.62 -0.78 -35.90
C ARG A 31 61.93 0.58 -36.01
N GLY A 32 62.69 1.52 -36.58
CA GLY A 32 62.53 2.96 -36.45
C GLY A 32 61.26 3.57 -37.03
N VAL A 33 60.84 4.65 -36.38
CA VAL A 33 59.71 5.51 -36.78
C VAL A 33 60.23 6.63 -37.69
N LEU A 34 59.63 6.78 -38.87
CA LEU A 34 59.60 8.05 -39.62
C LEU A 34 58.27 8.75 -39.31
N PRO A 35 58.23 10.09 -39.16
CA PRO A 35 57.04 10.77 -38.68
C PRO A 35 56.06 11.02 -39.83
N VAL A 36 54.80 10.63 -39.65
CA VAL A 36 53.67 11.14 -40.44
C VAL A 36 52.89 12.09 -39.55
N ALA A 37 52.80 13.35 -39.97
CA ALA A 37 52.09 14.41 -39.27
C ALA A 37 50.60 14.06 -39.10
N ARG A 38 50.12 14.05 -37.86
CA ARG A 38 48.68 14.06 -37.52
C ARG A 38 48.33 15.42 -36.93
N THR A 39 47.56 16.20 -37.67
CA THR A 39 46.80 17.33 -37.12
C THR A 39 45.69 16.79 -36.22
N SER A 40 45.89 16.84 -34.90
CA SER A 40 44.82 16.59 -33.92
C SER A 40 44.25 17.91 -33.40
N SER A 41 43.00 18.20 -33.72
CA SER A 41 42.20 19.12 -32.89
C SER A 41 41.96 18.44 -31.54
N ARG A 42 42.80 18.72 -30.54
CA ARG A 42 42.61 18.26 -29.16
C ARG A 42 41.35 18.92 -28.60
N MET A 43 40.36 18.12 -28.20
CA MET A 43 39.30 18.61 -27.31
C MET A 43 39.95 19.20 -26.05
N PRO A 44 39.42 20.32 -25.50
CA PRO A 44 39.99 20.91 -24.29
C PRO A 44 39.99 19.90 -23.14
N LEU A 45 41.10 19.87 -22.40
CA LEU A 45 41.22 19.05 -21.19
C LEU A 45 40.29 19.66 -20.13
N LEU A 46 39.22 18.95 -19.74
CA LEU A 46 38.58 19.21 -18.46
C LEU A 46 39.64 19.07 -17.34
N PRO A 47 39.63 19.94 -16.32
CA PRO A 47 40.55 19.81 -15.18
C PRO A 47 40.33 18.46 -14.49
N ASP A 48 41.39 17.89 -13.93
CA ASP A 48 41.30 16.63 -13.20
C ASP A 48 40.28 16.74 -12.05
N PRO A 49 39.38 15.74 -11.88
CA PRO A 49 38.46 15.71 -10.75
C PRO A 49 39.22 15.76 -9.42
N PRO A 50 38.63 16.41 -8.39
CA PRO A 50 39.21 16.40 -7.07
C PRO A 50 39.32 14.97 -6.52
N TRP A 51 40.44 14.67 -5.88
CA TRP A 51 40.62 13.43 -5.12
C TRP A 51 39.77 13.44 -3.85
N TYR A 52 39.14 12.32 -3.49
CA TYR A 52 38.41 12.15 -2.24
C TYR A 52 39.03 11.02 -1.44
N GLU A 53 39.48 11.34 -0.23
CA GLU A 53 40.19 10.43 0.67
C GLU A 53 39.24 9.38 1.25
N ASP A 54 38.01 9.78 1.56
CA ASP A 54 36.93 8.91 2.00
C ASP A 54 35.79 8.93 0.97
N ARG A 55 35.62 7.80 0.27
CA ARG A 55 34.58 7.59 -0.74
C ARG A 55 33.28 7.03 -0.16
N LYS A 56 33.18 6.91 1.16
CA LYS A 56 31.95 6.53 1.88
C LYS A 56 31.20 7.75 2.42
N ASP A 57 31.92 8.85 2.73
CA ASP A 57 31.32 10.12 3.10
C ASP A 57 30.93 10.94 1.85
N LEU A 58 29.67 10.83 1.45
CA LEU A 58 29.15 11.42 0.22
C LEU A 58 28.41 12.76 0.43
N LEU A 59 28.20 13.20 1.67
CA LEU A 59 27.42 14.41 1.97
C LEU A 59 28.27 15.70 1.97
N TRP A 60 29.33 15.72 1.15
CA TRP A 60 30.15 16.89 0.91
C TRP A 60 30.84 16.82 -0.46
N PHE A 61 31.30 17.97 -0.96
CA PHE A 61 32.10 18.09 -2.18
C PHE A 61 33.26 19.08 -2.01
N LYS A 62 34.33 18.93 -2.81
CA LYS A 62 35.43 19.91 -2.91
C LYS A 62 35.03 20.99 -3.91
N ALA A 63 34.95 22.25 -3.49
CA ALA A 63 34.71 23.37 -4.39
C ALA A 63 35.94 23.66 -5.26
N SER A 64 35.81 24.55 -6.25
CA SER A 64 36.90 24.91 -7.17
C SER A 64 38.12 25.53 -6.49
N ASP A 65 37.94 26.13 -5.32
CA ASP A 65 39.01 26.65 -4.45
C ASP A 65 39.65 25.57 -3.55
N GLY A 66 39.23 24.32 -3.68
CA GLY A 66 39.68 23.19 -2.87
C GLY A 66 38.98 23.05 -1.51
N SER A 67 38.09 23.97 -1.13
CA SER A 67 37.40 23.92 0.16
C SER A 67 36.33 22.83 0.24
N ARG A 68 36.15 22.26 1.42
CA ARG A 68 35.09 21.27 1.71
C ARG A 68 33.75 21.98 1.92
N LYS A 69 32.74 21.67 1.09
CA LYS A 69 31.36 22.17 1.19
C LYS A 69 30.38 21.03 1.46
N PRO A 70 29.39 21.19 2.36
CA PRO A 70 28.38 20.16 2.59
C PRO A 70 27.44 20.01 1.38
N VAL A 71 26.90 18.82 1.17
CA VAL A 71 25.79 18.57 0.24
C VAL A 71 24.49 18.69 1.02
N MET A 72 23.74 19.77 0.77
CA MET A 72 22.49 20.07 1.49
C MET A 72 21.26 19.95 0.59
N ASN A 73 21.44 20.04 -0.73
CA ASN A 73 20.35 20.05 -1.70
C ASN A 73 20.76 19.38 -3.04
N PRO A 74 19.82 19.15 -3.97
CA PRO A 74 20.10 18.53 -5.27
C PRO A 74 21.16 19.23 -6.14
N ALA A 75 21.30 20.56 -6.04
CA ALA A 75 22.30 21.29 -6.82
C ALA A 75 23.72 21.03 -6.32
N ASP A 76 23.92 20.97 -5.00
CA ASP A 76 25.19 20.58 -4.39
C ASP A 76 25.57 19.14 -4.81
N TRP A 77 24.58 18.23 -4.78
CA TRP A 77 24.79 16.85 -5.18
C TRP A 77 25.22 16.74 -6.65
N GLN A 78 24.66 17.56 -7.53
CA GLN A 78 25.04 17.54 -8.95
C GLN A 78 26.52 17.84 -9.17
N THR A 79 27.12 18.66 -8.30
CA THR A 79 28.57 18.93 -8.28
C THR A 79 29.35 17.69 -7.82
N ARG A 80 28.92 17.03 -6.74
CA ARG A 80 29.56 15.77 -6.29
C ARG A 80 29.47 14.68 -7.36
N ALA A 81 28.31 14.53 -7.98
CA ALA A 81 28.06 13.56 -9.04
C ALA A 81 28.87 13.84 -10.32
N SER A 82 29.17 15.10 -10.64
CA SER A 82 30.04 15.44 -11.78
C SER A 82 31.49 15.03 -11.51
N HIS A 83 32.00 15.21 -10.28
CA HIS A 83 33.32 14.72 -9.89
C HIS A 83 33.42 13.19 -10.00
N ILE A 84 32.38 12.48 -9.54
CA ILE A 84 32.31 11.01 -9.64
C ILE A 84 32.39 10.55 -11.10
N ARG A 85 31.60 11.17 -11.99
CA ARG A 85 31.64 10.86 -13.44
C ARG A 85 33.03 11.11 -14.03
N ALA A 86 33.63 12.26 -13.73
CA ALA A 86 34.97 12.58 -14.21
C ALA A 86 36.04 11.60 -13.68
N SER A 87 35.92 11.14 -12.43
CA SER A 87 36.79 10.09 -11.88
C SER A 87 36.60 8.75 -12.58
N MET A 88 35.37 8.37 -12.92
CA MET A 88 35.11 7.17 -13.72
C MET A 88 35.74 7.28 -15.12
N GLU A 89 35.64 8.45 -15.77
CA GLU A 89 36.27 8.71 -17.06
C GLU A 89 37.80 8.67 -17.03
N GLN A 90 38.44 9.01 -15.89
CA GLN A 90 39.89 8.84 -15.73
C GLN A 90 40.33 7.36 -15.80
N VAL A 91 39.44 6.41 -15.53
CA VAL A 91 39.75 4.97 -15.54
C VAL A 91 39.22 4.29 -16.79
N MET A 92 37.99 4.63 -17.18
CA MET A 92 37.30 4.03 -18.33
C MET A 92 37.69 4.70 -19.66
N GLY A 93 38.31 5.87 -19.63
CA GLY A 93 38.44 6.76 -20.79
C GLY A 93 37.25 7.71 -20.89
N ARG A 94 37.41 8.81 -21.62
CA ARG A 94 36.36 9.83 -21.75
C ARG A 94 35.15 9.30 -22.52
N LEU A 95 33.96 9.67 -22.07
CA LEU A 95 32.74 9.41 -22.84
C LEU A 95 32.77 10.28 -24.10
N PRO A 96 32.69 9.70 -25.31
CA PRO A 96 32.63 10.51 -26.51
C PRO A 96 31.33 11.33 -26.57
N PRO A 97 31.32 12.45 -27.30
CA PRO A 97 30.08 13.17 -27.60
C PRO A 97 29.03 12.24 -28.21
N ALA A 98 27.75 12.54 -27.97
CA ALA A 98 26.67 11.78 -28.58
C ALA A 98 26.77 11.87 -30.11
N THR A 99 26.57 10.72 -30.78
CA THR A 99 26.54 10.67 -32.24
C THR A 99 25.20 11.14 -32.79
N ASP A 100 25.23 11.82 -33.93
CA ASP A 100 24.07 12.20 -34.74
C ASP A 100 23.77 11.17 -35.85
N LEU A 101 24.53 10.09 -35.93
CA LEU A 101 24.32 9.05 -36.93
C LEU A 101 22.96 8.38 -36.75
N PRO A 102 22.20 8.16 -37.85
CA PRO A 102 20.94 7.45 -37.78
C PRO A 102 21.17 6.03 -37.25
N LEU A 103 20.20 5.51 -36.49
CA LEU A 103 20.27 4.14 -35.96
C LEU A 103 20.42 3.09 -37.07
N ASP A 104 19.88 3.36 -38.27
CA ASP A 104 19.90 2.44 -39.43
C ASP A 104 19.62 0.98 -39.00
N THR A 105 18.52 0.80 -38.26
CA THR A 105 18.16 -0.48 -37.67
C THR A 105 17.71 -1.45 -38.75
N LYS A 106 18.35 -2.61 -38.79
CA LYS A 106 17.99 -3.74 -39.66
C LYS A 106 17.41 -4.86 -38.80
N VAL A 107 16.39 -5.51 -39.32
CA VAL A 107 15.78 -6.71 -38.74
C VAL A 107 16.11 -7.86 -39.67
N ASP A 108 16.93 -8.79 -39.20
CA ASP A 108 17.47 -9.87 -40.05
C ASP A 108 16.69 -11.19 -39.87
N ALA A 109 16.00 -11.35 -38.73
CA ALA A 109 15.10 -12.47 -38.45
C ALA A 109 14.02 -12.09 -37.43
N THR A 110 12.86 -12.75 -37.49
CA THR A 110 11.77 -12.59 -36.51
C THR A 110 11.23 -13.95 -36.13
N ASP A 111 11.21 -14.24 -34.84
CA ASP A 111 10.48 -15.36 -34.25
C ASP A 111 9.17 -14.84 -33.66
N GLU A 112 8.04 -15.46 -34.00
CA GLU A 112 6.77 -15.21 -33.33
C GLU A 112 6.59 -16.20 -32.18
N LEU A 113 6.48 -15.69 -30.95
CA LEU A 113 6.20 -16.48 -29.75
C LEU A 113 4.78 -16.19 -29.26
N GLU A 114 4.31 -16.95 -28.27
CA GLU A 114 2.92 -16.86 -27.77
C GLU A 114 2.50 -15.46 -27.29
N HIS A 115 3.42 -14.68 -26.71
CA HIS A 115 3.10 -13.37 -26.10
C HIS A 115 3.79 -12.17 -26.76
N TYR A 116 4.79 -12.40 -27.60
CA TYR A 116 5.63 -11.34 -28.15
C TYR A 116 6.35 -11.80 -29.42
N SER A 117 6.76 -10.84 -30.25
CA SER A 117 7.67 -11.06 -31.38
C SER A 117 9.11 -10.83 -30.92
N ARG A 118 10.03 -11.76 -31.24
CA ARG A 118 11.47 -11.61 -31.00
C ARG A 118 12.18 -11.34 -32.31
N ARG A 119 12.76 -10.15 -32.45
CA ARG A 119 13.41 -9.67 -33.68
C ARG A 119 14.91 -9.63 -33.47
N HIS A 120 15.66 -10.31 -34.33
CA HIS A 120 17.10 -10.13 -34.41
C HIS A 120 17.36 -8.79 -35.08
N VAL A 121 18.09 -7.91 -34.40
CA VAL A 121 18.35 -6.55 -34.88
C VAL A 121 19.83 -6.22 -34.92
N THR A 122 20.23 -5.46 -35.92
CA THR A 122 21.52 -4.76 -35.94
C THR A 122 21.31 -3.27 -36.16
N PHE A 123 22.04 -2.42 -35.44
CA PHE A 123 21.92 -0.97 -35.57
C PHE A 123 23.25 -0.27 -35.34
N VAL A 124 23.42 0.91 -35.93
CA VAL A 124 24.67 1.69 -35.90
C VAL A 124 24.91 2.26 -34.50
N ALA A 125 26.02 1.85 -33.90
CA ALA A 125 26.52 2.45 -32.66
C ALA A 125 27.19 3.79 -32.95
N GLU A 126 28.13 3.77 -33.90
CA GLU A 126 28.98 4.86 -34.33
C GLU A 126 29.62 4.48 -35.69
N LYS A 127 30.44 5.37 -36.25
CA LYS A 127 31.09 5.12 -37.54
C LYS A 127 31.93 3.85 -37.50
N GLY A 128 31.60 2.89 -38.37
CA GLY A 128 32.34 1.62 -38.49
C GLY A 128 31.91 0.55 -37.49
N ASP A 129 30.83 0.78 -36.71
CA ASP A 129 30.36 -0.16 -35.70
C ASP A 129 28.84 -0.37 -35.73
N ARG A 130 28.42 -1.62 -35.66
CA ARG A 130 27.02 -2.04 -35.57
C ARG A 130 26.84 -3.04 -34.44
N ILE A 131 25.83 -2.82 -33.60
CA ILE A 131 25.54 -3.64 -32.43
C ILE A 131 24.50 -4.69 -32.80
N PRO A 132 24.79 -5.99 -32.62
CA PRO A 132 23.77 -7.03 -32.70
C PRO A 132 22.96 -7.12 -31.41
N GLY A 133 21.66 -7.38 -31.54
CA GLY A 133 20.72 -7.41 -30.43
C GLY A 133 19.49 -8.28 -30.70
N TRP A 134 18.74 -8.57 -29.64
CA TRP A 134 17.38 -9.09 -29.72
C TRP A 134 16.40 -8.05 -29.21
N LEU A 135 15.47 -7.62 -30.07
CA LEU A 135 14.36 -6.74 -29.72
C LEU A 135 13.10 -7.59 -29.52
N LEU A 136 12.59 -7.64 -28.30
CA LEU A 136 11.39 -8.37 -27.92
C LEU A 136 10.25 -7.38 -27.77
N VAL A 137 9.22 -7.51 -28.61
CA VAL A 137 8.07 -6.60 -28.67
C VAL A 137 6.79 -7.37 -28.36
N PRO A 138 6.12 -7.10 -27.22
CA PRO A 138 4.86 -7.72 -26.86
C PRO A 138 3.80 -7.58 -27.95
N HIS A 139 2.95 -8.59 -28.12
CA HIS A 139 1.82 -8.48 -29.05
C HIS A 139 0.84 -7.40 -28.57
N GLY A 140 0.28 -6.63 -29.51
CA GLY A 140 -0.60 -5.50 -29.20
C GLY A 140 0.12 -4.21 -28.76
N ALA A 141 1.46 -4.22 -28.70
CA ALA A 141 2.25 -3.00 -28.50
C ALA A 141 2.04 -2.00 -29.67
N GLY A 142 1.94 -0.70 -29.38
CA GLY A 142 1.65 0.34 -30.38
C GLY A 142 0.18 0.78 -30.48
N GLY A 143 -0.70 0.32 -29.56
CA GLY A 143 -2.07 0.82 -29.39
C GLY A 143 -2.13 2.24 -28.78
N LYS A 144 -3.24 2.60 -28.10
CA LYS A 144 -3.40 3.93 -27.46
C LYS A 144 -2.36 4.22 -26.36
N GLU A 145 -1.73 3.20 -25.79
CA GLU A 145 -0.77 3.33 -24.70
C GLU A 145 0.61 2.82 -25.13
N ARG A 146 1.64 3.61 -24.81
CA ARG A 146 3.05 3.25 -25.02
C ARG A 146 3.58 2.50 -23.81
N LEU A 147 4.48 1.54 -24.04
CA LEU A 147 4.97 0.60 -23.03
C LEU A 147 6.36 1.00 -22.51
N PRO A 148 6.76 0.59 -21.30
CA PRO A 148 8.12 0.76 -20.84
C PRO A 148 9.13 -0.02 -21.69
N GLY A 149 10.27 0.61 -21.97
CA GLY A 149 11.39 0.02 -22.69
C GLY A 149 12.52 -0.39 -21.74
N ILE A 150 13.07 -1.60 -21.86
CA ILE A 150 14.08 -2.13 -20.93
C ILE A 150 15.30 -2.63 -21.69
N VAL A 151 16.47 -2.06 -21.39
CA VAL A 151 17.76 -2.59 -21.85
C VAL A 151 18.15 -3.77 -20.96
N CYS A 152 18.37 -4.94 -21.56
CA CYS A 152 18.66 -6.20 -20.89
C CYS A 152 20.10 -6.64 -21.14
N LEU A 153 20.97 -6.52 -20.15
CA LEU A 153 22.41 -6.69 -20.31
C LEU A 153 22.89 -8.06 -19.82
N PRO A 154 23.51 -8.91 -20.66
CA PRO A 154 23.93 -10.28 -20.31
C PRO A 154 25.12 -10.34 -19.34
N GLY A 155 25.32 -11.53 -18.74
CA GLY A 155 26.54 -11.88 -18.02
C GLY A 155 27.75 -12.07 -18.95
N SER A 156 28.91 -12.45 -18.40
CA SER A 156 30.17 -12.61 -19.16
C SER A 156 30.27 -13.88 -20.01
N SER A 157 29.33 -14.80 -19.86
CA SER A 157 29.35 -16.10 -20.54
C SER A 157 28.70 -16.03 -21.93
N ALA A 158 29.29 -16.75 -22.89
CA ALA A 158 28.60 -17.09 -24.12
C ALA A 158 27.31 -17.90 -23.79
N PRO A 159 26.21 -17.72 -24.55
CA PRO A 159 26.09 -16.99 -25.81
C PRO A 159 25.65 -15.51 -25.69
N GLY A 160 26.00 -14.79 -24.63
CA GLY A 160 25.77 -13.33 -24.54
C GLY A 160 24.28 -12.97 -24.53
N LYS A 161 23.85 -12.09 -25.45
CA LYS A 161 22.45 -11.60 -25.56
C LYS A 161 21.39 -12.70 -25.67
N ASN A 162 21.77 -13.89 -26.13
CA ASN A 162 20.87 -15.03 -26.25
C ASN A 162 20.36 -15.52 -24.87
N THR A 163 21.17 -15.40 -23.82
CA THR A 163 20.79 -15.81 -22.46
C THR A 163 19.59 -15.02 -21.93
N PRO A 164 19.62 -13.67 -21.85
CA PRO A 164 18.45 -12.90 -21.41
C PRO A 164 17.24 -13.01 -22.36
N ALA A 165 17.47 -13.23 -23.66
CA ALA A 165 16.42 -13.40 -24.66
C ALA A 165 15.69 -14.77 -24.61
N GLY A 166 16.05 -15.64 -23.66
CA GLY A 166 15.41 -16.95 -23.48
C GLY A 166 15.81 -18.00 -24.51
N LEU A 167 16.99 -17.88 -25.12
CA LEU A 167 17.52 -18.80 -26.14
C LEU A 167 18.49 -19.85 -25.57
N THR A 168 18.53 -20.02 -24.26
CA THR A 168 19.43 -20.97 -23.58
C THR A 168 18.68 -21.77 -22.52
N SER A 169 19.27 -22.86 -22.04
CA SER A 169 18.73 -23.65 -20.92
C SER A 169 18.80 -22.94 -19.56
N ALA A 170 19.47 -21.78 -19.48
CA ALA A 170 19.59 -20.99 -18.26
C ALA A 170 18.32 -20.15 -17.99
N ALA A 171 17.20 -20.82 -17.73
CA ALA A 171 15.91 -20.18 -17.45
C ALA A 171 16.00 -19.11 -16.33
N GLY A 172 16.88 -19.32 -15.35
CA GLY A 172 17.13 -18.37 -14.27
C GLY A 172 17.74 -17.02 -14.68
N MET A 173 18.14 -16.87 -15.94
CA MET A 173 18.73 -15.65 -16.50
C MET A 173 17.96 -15.11 -17.73
N ALA A 174 16.78 -15.65 -18.03
CA ALA A 174 15.96 -15.27 -19.20
C ALA A 174 15.12 -14.00 -18.96
N TYR A 175 15.68 -12.96 -18.33
CA TYR A 175 14.88 -11.83 -17.86
C TYR A 175 14.30 -10.94 -18.95
N ALA A 176 14.88 -10.88 -20.17
CA ALA A 176 14.26 -10.15 -21.27
C ALA A 176 13.00 -10.89 -21.76
N HIS A 177 13.06 -12.22 -21.84
CA HIS A 177 11.90 -13.06 -22.12
C HIS A 177 10.82 -12.90 -21.03
N GLU A 178 11.17 -13.05 -19.76
CA GLU A 178 10.23 -12.94 -18.64
C GLU A 178 9.56 -11.56 -18.56
N LEU A 179 10.28 -10.47 -18.90
CA LEU A 179 9.74 -9.11 -18.97
C LEU A 179 8.89 -8.83 -20.22
N ALA A 180 9.26 -9.39 -21.37
CA ALA A 180 8.44 -9.27 -22.58
C ALA A 180 7.07 -9.95 -22.40
N CYS A 181 7.03 -11.11 -21.74
CA CYS A 181 5.77 -11.78 -21.36
C CYS A 181 4.90 -10.94 -20.41
N ARG A 182 5.45 -9.90 -19.76
CA ARG A 182 4.73 -8.97 -18.88
C ARG A 182 4.32 -7.66 -19.56
N GLY A 183 4.54 -7.54 -20.87
CA GLY A 183 4.18 -6.33 -21.61
C GLY A 183 5.24 -5.24 -21.62
N HIS A 184 6.53 -5.59 -21.47
CA HIS A 184 7.63 -4.65 -21.66
C HIS A 184 8.33 -4.84 -23.00
N VAL A 185 8.72 -3.74 -23.66
CA VAL A 185 9.59 -3.82 -24.84
C VAL A 185 11.03 -4.00 -24.34
N CYS A 186 11.68 -5.09 -24.71
CA CYS A 186 12.99 -5.45 -24.18
C CYS A 186 14.05 -5.50 -25.28
N LEU A 187 15.23 -4.94 -25.02
CA LEU A 187 16.38 -4.96 -25.92
C LEU A 187 17.57 -5.63 -25.24
N ALA A 188 17.89 -6.86 -25.66
CA ALA A 188 19.09 -7.57 -25.22
C ALA A 188 20.27 -7.30 -26.14
N LEU A 189 21.42 -6.89 -25.59
CA LEU A 189 22.59 -6.44 -26.35
C LEU A 189 23.84 -7.24 -26.01
N ASP A 190 24.69 -7.47 -27.01
CA ASP A 190 26.02 -8.02 -26.79
C ASP A 190 27.01 -6.99 -26.24
N TYR A 191 28.04 -7.50 -25.57
CA TYR A 191 29.12 -6.73 -24.96
C TYR A 191 30.40 -6.93 -25.78
N PRO A 192 31.19 -5.87 -26.08
CA PRO A 192 32.41 -5.99 -26.88
C PRO A 192 33.39 -6.99 -26.28
N ILE A 193 34.16 -7.67 -27.15
CA ILE A 193 35.20 -8.66 -26.79
C ILE A 193 34.64 -9.99 -26.25
N LEU A 194 33.76 -9.96 -25.24
CA LEU A 194 33.25 -11.19 -24.60
C LEU A 194 32.20 -11.91 -25.46
N HIS A 195 31.36 -11.18 -26.19
CA HIS A 195 30.31 -11.75 -27.04
C HIS A 195 30.69 -11.71 -28.52
N ALA A 196 31.95 -12.03 -28.80
CA ALA A 196 32.56 -11.94 -30.13
C ALA A 196 32.07 -12.99 -31.13
N ALA A 197 31.14 -13.87 -30.78
CA ALA A 197 30.52 -14.79 -31.74
C ALA A 197 29.88 -14.01 -32.90
N GLU A 198 29.15 -12.95 -32.56
CA GLU A 198 28.48 -12.06 -33.51
C GLU A 198 29.02 -10.62 -33.44
N TYR A 199 29.33 -10.11 -32.25
CA TYR A 199 29.82 -8.73 -32.12
C TYR A 199 31.34 -8.64 -32.31
N LYS A 200 31.77 -8.44 -33.57
CA LYS A 200 33.19 -8.49 -33.98
C LYS A 200 33.99 -7.21 -33.73
N THR A 201 33.34 -6.14 -33.27
CA THR A 201 34.00 -4.84 -33.09
C THR A 201 35.04 -4.88 -31.97
N ASP A 202 36.27 -4.50 -32.30
CA ASP A 202 37.32 -4.28 -31.32
C ASP A 202 37.29 -2.81 -30.82
N PRO A 203 36.93 -2.54 -29.55
CA PRO A 203 36.85 -1.17 -29.02
C PRO A 203 38.16 -0.40 -29.19
N TYR A 204 39.31 -1.06 -29.08
CA TYR A 204 40.62 -0.41 -29.16
C TYR A 204 40.99 0.02 -30.58
N ALA A 205 40.52 -0.71 -31.60
CA ALA A 205 40.67 -0.30 -33.00
C ALA A 205 39.87 0.99 -33.32
N LEU A 206 38.81 1.26 -32.55
CA LEU A 206 38.02 2.49 -32.60
C LEU A 206 38.58 3.61 -31.71
N GLY A 207 39.71 3.38 -31.03
CA GLY A 207 40.37 4.38 -30.18
C GLY A 207 39.84 4.49 -28.76
N TYR A 208 39.00 3.56 -28.31
CA TYR A 208 38.57 3.52 -26.90
C TYR A 208 39.71 3.06 -25.98
N GLU A 209 39.77 3.66 -24.80
CA GLU A 209 40.75 3.29 -23.76
C GLU A 209 40.30 2.05 -22.96
N SER A 210 39.02 1.71 -23.01
CA SER A 210 38.45 0.57 -22.30
C SER A 210 37.25 -0.02 -23.06
N ALA A 211 37.06 -1.34 -22.93
CA ALA A 211 35.84 -1.99 -23.40
C ALA A 211 34.62 -1.55 -22.56
N THR A 212 34.81 -1.17 -21.29
CA THR A 212 33.75 -0.63 -20.43
C THR A 212 33.15 0.65 -21.00
N MET A 213 33.96 1.63 -21.42
CA MET A 213 33.43 2.86 -22.01
C MET A 213 32.74 2.59 -23.34
N LYS A 214 33.26 1.65 -24.15
CA LYS A 214 32.56 1.22 -25.36
C LYS A 214 31.21 0.56 -25.04
N GLY A 215 31.16 -0.29 -24.02
CA GLY A 215 29.92 -0.89 -23.52
C GLY A 215 28.88 0.16 -23.13
N ILE A 216 29.29 1.18 -22.38
CA ILE A 216 28.43 2.32 -22.01
C ILE A 216 27.88 3.02 -23.25
N VAL A 217 28.71 3.33 -24.25
CA VAL A 217 28.25 3.93 -25.52
C VAL A 217 27.23 3.03 -26.23
N ASN A 218 27.49 1.73 -26.30
CA ASN A 218 26.58 0.77 -26.90
C ASN A 218 25.22 0.72 -26.18
N HIS A 219 25.24 0.71 -24.86
CA HIS A 219 24.03 0.69 -24.05
C HIS A 219 23.23 1.99 -24.20
N ARG A 220 23.89 3.14 -24.30
CA ARG A 220 23.25 4.44 -24.62
C ARG A 220 22.62 4.46 -26.00
N ARG A 221 23.24 3.84 -26.99
CA ARG A 221 22.63 3.64 -28.33
C ARG A 221 21.45 2.68 -28.28
N GLY A 222 21.47 1.68 -27.39
CA GLY A 222 20.31 0.85 -27.10
C GLY A 222 19.13 1.66 -26.54
N VAL A 223 19.41 2.62 -25.66
CA VAL A 223 18.39 3.58 -25.17
C VAL A 223 17.84 4.44 -26.32
N ASP A 224 18.70 4.92 -27.23
CA ASP A 224 18.26 5.66 -28.42
C ASP A 224 17.30 4.81 -29.27
N LEU A 225 17.65 3.54 -29.52
CA LEU A 225 16.80 2.61 -30.26
C LEU A 225 15.44 2.46 -29.59
N LEU A 226 15.39 2.11 -28.29
CA LEU A 226 14.13 1.96 -27.57
C LEU A 226 13.28 3.24 -27.63
N ARG A 227 13.86 4.43 -27.40
CA ARG A 227 13.11 5.71 -27.45
C ARG A 227 12.63 6.09 -28.86
N SER A 228 13.18 5.49 -29.91
CA SER A 228 12.75 5.71 -31.29
C SER A 228 11.54 4.86 -31.69
N LEU A 229 11.24 3.80 -30.94
CA LEU A 229 10.15 2.88 -31.25
C LEU A 229 8.79 3.49 -30.90
N PRO A 230 7.79 3.47 -31.80
CA PRO A 230 6.46 4.00 -31.51
C PRO A 230 5.74 3.27 -30.37
N GLU A 231 6.12 2.02 -30.10
CA GLU A 231 5.60 1.17 -29.03
C GLU A 231 6.11 1.56 -27.63
N VAL A 232 7.20 2.33 -27.54
CA VAL A 232 7.89 2.62 -26.28
C VAL A 232 7.58 4.04 -25.78
N ASP A 233 7.32 4.17 -24.48
CA ASP A 233 7.28 5.47 -23.81
C ASP A 233 8.73 5.95 -23.61
N PRO A 234 9.16 7.04 -24.28
CA PRO A 234 10.54 7.50 -24.21
C PRO A 234 10.94 8.00 -22.81
N GLU A 235 9.98 8.21 -21.90
CA GLU A 235 10.23 8.58 -20.51
C GLU A 235 10.10 7.41 -19.53
N ALA A 236 9.89 6.18 -20.01
CA ALA A 236 9.81 4.96 -19.21
C ALA A 236 10.90 3.94 -19.60
N ILE A 237 12.17 4.37 -19.56
CA ILE A 237 13.32 3.51 -19.88
C ILE A 237 13.94 2.90 -18.62
N GLY A 238 14.03 1.57 -18.58
CA GLY A 238 14.73 0.82 -17.55
C GLY A 238 15.99 0.11 -18.04
N VAL A 239 16.80 -0.38 -17.09
CA VAL A 239 17.90 -1.29 -17.38
C VAL A 239 17.96 -2.40 -16.34
N ILE A 240 18.26 -3.63 -16.79
CA ILE A 240 18.44 -4.81 -15.95
C ILE A 240 19.63 -5.62 -16.43
N GLY A 241 20.45 -6.13 -15.50
CA GLY A 241 21.53 -7.04 -15.86
C GLY A 241 22.05 -7.88 -14.69
N HIS A 242 22.81 -8.92 -15.06
CA HIS A 242 23.41 -9.88 -14.14
C HIS A 242 24.93 -9.94 -14.34
N SER A 243 25.71 -9.96 -13.26
CA SER A 243 27.18 -10.05 -13.29
C SER A 243 27.80 -8.92 -14.12
N LEU A 244 28.43 -9.22 -15.27
CA LEU A 244 28.83 -8.25 -16.29
C LEU A 244 27.73 -7.20 -16.57
N GLY A 245 26.52 -7.65 -16.86
CA GLY A 245 25.39 -6.78 -17.11
C GLY A 245 24.94 -6.00 -15.86
N GLY A 246 25.21 -6.54 -14.67
CA GLY A 246 24.84 -5.93 -13.40
C GLY A 246 25.59 -4.63 -13.13
N HIS A 247 26.91 -4.59 -13.29
CA HIS A 247 27.63 -3.30 -13.17
C HIS A 247 27.43 -2.41 -14.39
N ASN A 248 27.29 -2.97 -15.60
CA ASN A 248 27.02 -2.14 -16.79
C ASN A 248 25.66 -1.44 -16.69
N ALA A 249 24.67 -2.03 -16.00
CA ALA A 249 23.42 -1.36 -15.67
C ALA A 249 23.63 -0.11 -14.81
N LEU A 250 24.52 -0.19 -13.79
CA LEU A 250 24.89 0.96 -12.96
C LEU A 250 25.67 2.00 -13.78
N PHE A 251 26.66 1.57 -14.56
CA PHE A 251 27.48 2.47 -15.38
C PHE A 251 26.63 3.21 -16.42
N LEU A 252 25.74 2.50 -17.13
CA LEU A 252 24.78 3.12 -18.04
C LEU A 252 23.96 4.19 -17.31
N ALA A 253 23.42 3.86 -16.13
CA ALA A 253 22.60 4.81 -15.39
C ALA A 253 23.40 6.06 -14.98
N VAL A 254 24.67 5.93 -14.58
CA VAL A 254 25.52 7.08 -14.24
C VAL A 254 25.74 8.01 -15.44
N PHE A 255 25.94 7.45 -16.64
CA PHE A 255 26.23 8.22 -17.85
C PHE A 255 25.02 8.57 -18.70
N ASP A 256 23.83 8.04 -18.38
CA ASP A 256 22.61 8.31 -19.13
C ASP A 256 21.42 8.60 -18.19
N PRO A 257 21.02 9.88 -18.04
CA PRO A 257 19.90 10.25 -17.16
C PRO A 257 18.53 9.82 -17.71
N ARG A 258 18.46 9.31 -18.95
CA ARG A 258 17.20 8.83 -19.56
C ARG A 258 16.75 7.51 -18.97
N VAL A 259 17.68 6.71 -18.43
CA VAL A 259 17.35 5.52 -17.64
C VAL A 259 16.69 5.97 -16.33
N LYS A 260 15.46 5.53 -16.09
CA LYS A 260 14.62 5.92 -14.95
C LYS A 260 14.57 4.89 -13.82
N ALA A 261 14.90 3.63 -14.08
CA ALA A 261 14.98 2.58 -13.06
C ALA A 261 16.08 1.57 -13.40
N VAL A 262 16.77 1.07 -12.38
CA VAL A 262 17.98 0.25 -12.54
C VAL A 262 17.86 -1.02 -11.70
N VAL A 263 18.12 -2.18 -12.31
CA VAL A 263 18.26 -3.46 -11.61
C VAL A 263 19.66 -4.02 -11.85
N SER A 264 20.38 -4.29 -10.76
CA SER A 264 21.71 -4.91 -10.77
C SER A 264 21.69 -6.21 -9.96
N SER A 265 21.97 -7.35 -10.60
CA SER A 265 22.15 -8.62 -9.90
C SER A 265 23.62 -9.02 -9.91
N CYS A 266 24.17 -9.38 -8.75
CA CYS A 266 25.54 -9.92 -8.62
C CYS A 266 26.60 -9.07 -9.35
N GLY A 267 26.43 -7.74 -9.37
CA GLY A 267 27.14 -6.88 -10.31
C GLY A 267 28.35 -6.15 -9.75
N PHE A 268 28.38 -5.90 -8.43
CA PHE A 268 29.32 -4.96 -7.84
C PHE A 268 29.54 -5.21 -6.34
N ASN A 269 30.67 -4.72 -5.83
CA ASN A 269 30.96 -4.39 -4.44
C ASN A 269 32.10 -3.34 -4.44
N VAL A 270 32.55 -2.86 -3.27
CA VAL A 270 33.69 -1.94 -3.23
C VAL A 270 34.99 -2.59 -3.73
N PHE A 271 35.85 -1.85 -4.42
CA PHE A 271 37.05 -2.42 -5.08
C PHE A 271 37.99 -3.10 -4.08
N ALA A 272 38.15 -2.53 -2.89
CA ALA A 272 38.99 -3.09 -1.83
C ALA A 272 38.51 -4.45 -1.29
N LYS A 273 37.26 -4.84 -1.59
CA LYS A 273 36.62 -6.09 -1.17
C LYS A 273 36.38 -7.05 -2.33
N HIS A 274 36.41 -6.56 -3.57
CA HIS A 274 36.38 -7.41 -4.75
C HIS A 274 37.56 -8.40 -4.72
N ASN A 275 37.26 -9.70 -4.70
CA ASN A 275 38.25 -10.75 -4.60
C ASN A 275 39.35 -10.50 -3.54
N LYS A 276 38.94 -10.06 -2.34
CA LYS A 276 39.85 -9.69 -1.23
C LYS A 276 40.86 -8.57 -1.59
N GLY A 277 40.44 -7.65 -2.46
CA GLY A 277 41.23 -6.50 -2.92
C GLY A 277 41.99 -6.74 -4.22
N ASP A 278 41.88 -7.93 -4.83
CA ASP A 278 42.47 -8.22 -6.13
C ASP A 278 41.60 -7.71 -7.28
N VAL A 279 41.93 -6.53 -7.78
CA VAL A 279 41.21 -5.85 -8.88
C VAL A 279 41.71 -6.24 -10.29
N ARG A 280 42.59 -7.24 -10.43
CA ARG A 280 43.16 -7.59 -11.74
C ARG A 280 42.14 -8.07 -12.77
N ALA A 281 41.01 -8.62 -12.32
CA ALA A 281 39.88 -8.93 -13.19
C ALA A 281 39.37 -7.65 -13.88
N TRP A 282 39.19 -6.56 -13.13
CA TRP A 282 38.76 -5.26 -13.62
C TRP A 282 39.78 -4.57 -14.53
N SER A 283 41.08 -4.88 -14.40
CA SER A 283 42.12 -4.34 -15.29
C SER A 283 42.34 -5.14 -16.58
N SER A 284 41.48 -6.13 -16.85
CA SER A 284 41.50 -6.87 -18.10
C SER A 284 41.11 -6.02 -19.32
N ARG A 285 41.45 -6.52 -20.51
CA ARG A 285 41.10 -5.91 -21.81
C ARG A 285 39.59 -5.82 -22.05
N TYR A 286 38.79 -6.67 -21.43
CA TYR A 286 37.33 -6.60 -21.55
C TYR A 286 36.68 -5.73 -20.47
N TYR A 287 37.47 -5.07 -19.61
CA TYR A 287 37.01 -4.04 -18.68
C TYR A 287 37.82 -2.76 -18.82
N MET A 288 38.65 -2.42 -17.83
CA MET A 288 39.29 -1.12 -17.62
C MET A 288 40.82 -1.25 -17.45
N PRO A 289 41.60 -1.40 -18.54
CA PRO A 289 43.06 -1.61 -18.48
C PRO A 289 43.85 -0.55 -17.71
N ARG A 290 43.33 0.68 -17.62
CA ARG A 290 43.99 1.78 -16.89
C ARG A 290 44.08 1.53 -15.39
N ILE A 291 43.27 0.65 -14.80
CA ILE A 291 43.45 0.20 -13.41
C ILE A 291 44.86 -0.36 -13.23
N ARG A 292 45.37 -1.12 -14.19
CA ARG A 292 46.76 -1.59 -14.18
C ARG A 292 47.72 -0.49 -14.61
N SER A 293 47.52 0.09 -15.79
CA SER A 293 48.54 0.94 -16.42
C SER A 293 48.72 2.30 -15.76
N ALA A 294 47.71 2.82 -15.07
CA ALA A 294 47.74 4.13 -14.40
C ALA A 294 47.60 4.05 -12.88
N HIS A 295 47.01 2.98 -12.34
CA HIS A 295 46.75 2.84 -10.90
C HIS A 295 47.44 1.62 -10.26
N GLY A 296 48.19 0.83 -11.04
CA GLY A 296 49.04 -0.25 -10.53
C GLY A 296 48.29 -1.43 -9.91
N ASP A 297 47.05 -1.70 -10.33
CA ASP A 297 46.18 -2.73 -9.75
C ASP A 297 45.96 -2.56 -8.23
N ASP A 298 46.05 -1.31 -7.74
CA ASP A 298 45.88 -0.96 -6.34
C ASP A 298 44.50 -0.30 -6.13
N PRO A 299 43.55 -0.94 -5.43
CA PRO A 299 42.22 -0.39 -5.22
C PRO A 299 42.23 0.97 -4.51
N ALA A 300 43.25 1.26 -3.68
CA ALA A 300 43.36 2.54 -3.00
C ALA A 300 43.74 3.71 -3.93
N LYS A 301 44.29 3.41 -5.12
CA LYS A 301 44.70 4.41 -6.12
C LYS A 301 43.67 4.63 -7.22
N ILE A 302 42.58 3.86 -7.23
CA ILE A 302 41.49 4.03 -8.20
C ILE A 302 40.68 5.29 -7.82
N PRO A 303 40.46 6.23 -8.75
CA PRO A 303 39.87 7.54 -8.46
C PRO A 303 38.36 7.54 -8.20
N PHE A 304 37.70 6.38 -8.25
CA PHE A 304 36.30 6.18 -7.88
C PHE A 304 36.10 4.79 -7.23
N ASP A 305 34.99 4.60 -6.53
CA ASP A 305 34.55 3.29 -6.02
C ASP A 305 33.03 3.11 -6.26
N PHE A 306 32.51 1.89 -6.11
CA PHE A 306 31.08 1.58 -6.28
C PHE A 306 30.17 2.24 -5.22
N THR A 307 30.72 2.68 -4.08
CA THR A 307 29.99 3.57 -3.15
C THR A 307 29.54 4.85 -3.87
N GLU A 308 30.44 5.45 -4.64
CA GLU A 308 30.20 6.66 -5.43
C GLU A 308 29.33 6.36 -6.66
N VAL A 309 29.57 5.25 -7.37
CA VAL A 309 28.78 4.84 -8.55
C VAL A 309 27.29 4.68 -8.18
N LEU A 310 26.98 3.97 -7.11
CA LEU A 310 25.60 3.74 -6.69
C LEU A 310 24.90 5.05 -6.32
N ALA A 311 25.57 5.91 -5.57
CA ALA A 311 25.01 7.19 -5.16
C ALA A 311 24.79 8.14 -6.34
N ALA A 312 25.67 8.15 -7.34
CA ALA A 312 25.59 9.04 -8.51
C ALA A 312 24.31 8.84 -9.35
N ILE A 313 23.56 7.77 -9.11
CA ILE A 313 22.27 7.47 -9.75
C ILE A 313 21.11 8.26 -9.11
N ALA A 314 21.27 8.73 -7.86
CA ALA A 314 20.24 9.44 -7.11
C ALA A 314 19.66 10.63 -7.90
N PRO A 315 18.32 10.87 -7.82
CA PRO A 315 17.32 10.16 -7.00
C PRO A 315 16.71 8.93 -7.68
N ARG A 316 17.25 8.46 -8.81
CA ARG A 316 16.60 7.41 -9.59
C ARG A 316 16.64 6.07 -8.84
N PRO A 317 15.54 5.29 -8.89
CA PRO A 317 15.42 4.05 -8.14
C PRO A 317 16.40 2.98 -8.63
N VAL A 318 17.07 2.31 -7.68
CA VAL A 318 17.99 1.18 -7.91
C VAL A 318 17.58 -0.03 -7.05
N PHE A 319 17.49 -1.20 -7.68
CA PHE A 319 17.31 -2.49 -7.01
C PHE A 319 18.56 -3.34 -7.18
N ALA A 320 19.11 -3.84 -6.08
CA ALA A 320 20.25 -4.75 -6.09
C ALA A 320 19.87 -6.13 -5.53
N ASN A 321 20.12 -7.18 -6.32
CA ASN A 321 20.19 -8.56 -5.83
C ASN A 321 21.65 -8.90 -5.51
N ALA A 322 21.97 -9.08 -4.23
CA ALA A 322 23.31 -9.28 -3.72
C ALA A 322 23.36 -10.51 -2.78
N PRO A 323 23.52 -11.73 -3.32
CA PRO A 323 23.45 -12.97 -2.55
C PRO A 323 24.48 -13.07 -1.42
N LEU A 324 24.13 -13.79 -0.35
CA LEU A 324 24.97 -13.93 0.85
C LEU A 324 26.30 -14.66 0.58
N HIS A 325 26.34 -15.54 -0.43
CA HIS A 325 27.46 -16.43 -0.72
C HIS A 325 28.13 -16.15 -2.08
N ASP A 326 28.11 -14.90 -2.54
CA ASP A 326 28.71 -14.45 -3.81
C ASP A 326 30.20 -14.01 -3.67
N ALA A 327 30.88 -14.53 -2.64
CA ALA A 327 32.31 -14.30 -2.43
C ALA A 327 33.15 -15.28 -3.28
N PRO A 328 34.35 -14.88 -3.75
CA PRO A 328 35.06 -13.67 -3.34
C PRO A 328 34.78 -12.44 -4.23
N ASP A 329 34.17 -12.61 -5.40
CA ASP A 329 34.01 -11.54 -6.41
C ASP A 329 33.05 -10.44 -5.96
N PHE A 330 31.89 -10.79 -5.40
CA PHE A 330 30.86 -9.84 -4.98
C PHE A 330 30.46 -10.07 -3.53
N GLU A 331 31.46 -10.05 -2.63
CA GLU A 331 31.18 -10.25 -1.21
C GLU A 331 30.16 -9.23 -0.67
N VAL A 332 29.16 -9.75 0.03
CA VAL A 332 28.00 -8.96 0.48
C VAL A 332 28.38 -7.81 1.39
N SER A 333 29.48 -7.92 2.13
CA SER A 333 29.94 -6.86 3.04
C SER A 333 30.37 -5.60 2.29
N GLY A 334 30.90 -5.73 1.06
CA GLY A 334 31.21 -4.60 0.21
C GLY A 334 29.99 -3.99 -0.45
N VAL A 335 28.95 -4.78 -0.76
CA VAL A 335 27.67 -4.24 -1.22
C VAL A 335 27.02 -3.39 -0.12
N LYS A 336 27.07 -3.87 1.13
CA LYS A 336 26.57 -3.12 2.28
C LYS A 336 27.29 -1.78 2.47
N ASP A 337 28.61 -1.74 2.24
CA ASP A 337 29.35 -0.46 2.24
C ASP A 337 28.80 0.52 1.20
N CYS A 338 28.50 0.06 -0.02
CA CYS A 338 27.91 0.90 -1.07
C CYS A 338 26.54 1.46 -0.66
N PHE A 339 25.65 0.62 -0.14
CA PHE A 339 24.31 1.05 0.29
C PHE A 339 24.37 2.00 1.49
N ASN A 340 25.25 1.74 2.46
CA ASN A 340 25.44 2.62 3.62
C ASN A 340 25.94 4.02 3.21
N ALA A 341 26.79 4.11 2.18
CA ALA A 341 27.26 5.39 1.65
C ALA A 341 26.18 6.12 0.84
N ALA A 342 25.42 5.41 0.01
CA ALA A 342 24.42 6.00 -0.90
C ALA A 342 23.11 6.39 -0.20
N LEU A 343 22.66 5.62 0.81
CA LEU A 343 21.36 5.84 1.46
C LEU A 343 21.18 7.25 2.06
N PRO A 344 22.17 7.85 2.75
CA PRO A 344 22.06 9.22 3.23
C PRO A 344 21.84 10.25 2.12
N VAL A 345 22.41 10.04 0.93
CA VAL A 345 22.18 10.92 -0.23
C VAL A 345 20.73 10.81 -0.67
N TYR A 346 20.23 9.59 -0.89
CA TYR A 346 18.83 9.35 -1.27
C TYR A 346 17.85 9.92 -0.24
N GLN A 347 18.09 9.72 1.05
CA GLN A 347 17.19 10.16 2.13
C GLN A 347 17.27 11.66 2.40
N LYS A 348 18.47 12.18 2.67
CA LYS A 348 18.63 13.55 3.20
C LYS A 348 18.60 14.61 2.10
N VAL A 349 19.07 14.29 0.89
CA VAL A 349 19.15 15.26 -0.22
C VAL A 349 17.88 15.23 -1.06
N PHE A 350 17.31 14.04 -1.27
CA PHE A 350 16.21 13.84 -2.22
C PHE A 350 14.90 13.37 -1.60
N GLY A 351 14.86 12.98 -0.32
CA GLY A 351 13.67 12.39 0.29
C GLY A 351 13.21 11.08 -0.38
N ALA A 352 14.12 10.38 -1.06
CA ALA A 352 13.83 9.25 -1.95
C ALA A 352 14.41 7.92 -1.43
N GLY A 353 14.51 7.76 -0.10
CA GLY A 353 15.12 6.59 0.54
C GLY A 353 14.55 5.25 0.05
N ASP A 354 13.24 5.19 -0.15
CA ASP A 354 12.53 3.99 -0.59
C ASP A 354 12.85 3.57 -2.04
N GLY A 355 13.51 4.45 -2.81
CA GLY A 355 13.98 4.15 -4.16
C GLY A 355 15.25 3.31 -4.21
N LEU A 356 15.95 3.13 -3.07
CA LEU A 356 17.20 2.37 -3.00
C LEU A 356 16.95 1.04 -2.28
N VAL A 357 16.86 -0.06 -3.04
CA VAL A 357 16.47 -1.38 -2.56
C VAL A 357 17.63 -2.37 -2.70
N VAL A 358 17.92 -3.13 -1.66
CA VAL A 358 18.86 -4.27 -1.70
C VAL A 358 18.21 -5.51 -1.12
N ARG A 359 18.49 -6.66 -1.74
CA ARG A 359 18.11 -7.98 -1.23
C ARG A 359 19.30 -8.92 -1.16
N HIS A 360 19.33 -9.73 -0.12
CA HIS A 360 20.41 -10.64 0.18
C HIS A 360 19.89 -12.08 0.29
N PRO A 361 19.56 -12.73 -0.84
CA PRO A 361 19.11 -14.11 -0.79
C PRO A 361 20.22 -15.04 -0.28
N ASP A 362 19.83 -16.11 0.39
CA ASP A 362 20.72 -17.22 0.74
C ASP A 362 21.02 -18.04 -0.52
N ALA A 363 21.99 -17.56 -1.30
CA ALA A 363 22.42 -18.14 -2.56
C ALA A 363 23.86 -17.72 -2.91
N GLY A 364 24.47 -18.41 -3.89
CA GLY A 364 25.73 -18.00 -4.52
C GLY A 364 25.50 -17.03 -5.69
N HIS A 365 26.43 -16.99 -6.66
CA HIS A 365 26.37 -16.14 -7.86
C HIS A 365 25.17 -16.44 -8.77
N SER A 366 23.99 -15.91 -8.41
CA SER A 366 22.72 -16.30 -9.01
C SER A 366 21.67 -15.19 -8.88
N PHE A 367 20.64 -15.27 -9.73
CA PHE A 367 19.48 -14.41 -9.67
C PHE A 367 18.21 -15.24 -9.42
N PRO A 368 17.91 -15.61 -8.15
CA PRO A 368 16.82 -16.51 -7.82
C PRO A 368 15.45 -15.98 -8.27
N ALA A 369 14.49 -16.89 -8.51
CA ALA A 369 13.18 -16.55 -9.05
C ALA A 369 12.46 -15.48 -8.20
N ALA A 370 12.42 -15.64 -6.87
CA ALA A 370 11.80 -14.67 -5.96
C ALA A 370 12.38 -13.26 -6.11
N GLU A 371 13.69 -13.14 -6.33
CA GLU A 371 14.35 -11.85 -6.49
C GLU A 371 14.16 -11.26 -7.88
N ARG A 372 14.08 -12.10 -8.92
CA ARG A 372 13.66 -11.66 -10.26
C ARG A 372 12.24 -11.10 -10.23
N GLN A 373 11.30 -11.82 -9.61
CA GLN A 373 9.91 -11.35 -9.46
C GLN A 373 9.84 -9.99 -8.76
N ALA A 374 10.61 -9.81 -7.69
CA ALA A 374 10.68 -8.53 -6.98
C ALA A 374 11.33 -7.42 -7.82
N ALA A 375 12.39 -7.73 -8.57
CA ALA A 375 13.03 -6.78 -9.47
C ALA A 375 12.09 -6.34 -10.61
N TYR A 376 11.26 -7.25 -11.13
CA TYR A 376 10.26 -6.90 -12.14
C TYR A 376 9.16 -6.02 -11.57
N ALA A 377 8.59 -6.37 -10.43
CA ALA A 377 7.62 -5.53 -9.74
C ALA A 377 8.19 -4.12 -9.42
N PHE A 378 9.49 -4.06 -9.10
CA PHE A 378 10.21 -2.80 -8.92
C PHE A 378 10.30 -1.98 -10.22
N LEU A 379 10.72 -2.59 -11.33
CA LEU A 379 10.74 -1.93 -12.64
C LEU A 379 9.34 -1.48 -13.07
N GLU A 380 8.34 -2.35 -12.94
CA GLU A 380 6.93 -2.07 -13.24
C GLU A 380 6.43 -0.87 -12.43
N ARG A 381 6.73 -0.81 -11.13
CA ARG A 381 6.35 0.33 -10.27
C ARG A 381 6.99 1.65 -10.72
N HIS A 382 8.28 1.63 -11.02
CA HIS A 382 9.06 2.85 -11.25
C HIS A 382 9.06 3.32 -12.71
N LEU A 383 8.70 2.45 -13.63
CA LEU A 383 8.55 2.73 -15.06
C LEU A 383 7.08 2.81 -15.51
N LYS A 384 6.10 2.81 -14.58
CA LYS A 384 4.73 3.14 -14.96
C LYS A 384 4.75 4.44 -15.78
N PRO A 385 4.05 4.51 -16.93
CA PRO A 385 3.98 5.72 -17.73
C PRO A 385 3.67 6.89 -16.81
N ARG A 386 4.66 7.78 -16.62
CA ARG A 386 4.37 9.08 -16.02
C ARG A 386 3.56 9.75 -17.10
N GLY A 387 2.27 9.94 -16.87
CA GLY A 387 1.40 10.71 -17.77
C GLY A 387 1.97 12.12 -18.05
N ALA A 388 1.17 12.96 -18.70
CA ALA A 388 1.51 14.37 -18.88
C ALA A 388 2.02 15.04 -17.57
N PRO A 389 2.88 16.08 -17.66
CA PRO A 389 3.29 16.86 -16.49
C PRO A 389 2.08 17.24 -15.64
N ALA A 390 2.22 17.27 -14.32
CA ALA A 390 1.10 17.60 -13.44
C ALA A 390 0.57 19.01 -13.77
N GLU A 391 -0.72 19.10 -14.09
CA GLU A 391 -1.41 20.33 -14.47
C GLU A 391 -2.24 20.82 -13.26
N LEU A 392 -1.57 21.17 -12.16
CA LEU A 392 -2.20 21.38 -10.84
C LEU A 392 -3.21 22.53 -10.77
N GLU A 393 -3.15 23.47 -11.72
CA GLU A 393 -4.08 24.61 -11.80
C GLU A 393 -5.23 24.36 -12.79
N LYS A 394 -5.09 23.38 -13.69
CA LYS A 394 -6.11 23.10 -14.69
C LYS A 394 -7.37 22.57 -14.02
N GLY A 395 -8.51 23.20 -14.30
CA GLY A 395 -9.79 22.79 -13.75
C GLY A 395 -9.94 22.99 -12.24
N LEU A 396 -8.98 23.63 -11.55
CA LEU A 396 -9.12 24.04 -10.15
C LEU A 396 -10.20 25.13 -10.06
N VAL A 397 -11.19 24.93 -9.19
CA VAL A 397 -12.33 25.86 -9.05
C VAL A 397 -12.49 26.42 -7.64
N ALA A 398 -11.89 25.78 -6.64
CA ALA A 398 -11.84 26.32 -5.29
C ALA A 398 -10.60 25.80 -4.54
N LYS A 399 -10.04 26.65 -3.67
CA LYS A 399 -8.87 26.34 -2.86
C LYS A 399 -8.96 27.02 -1.50
N TRP A 400 -8.68 26.28 -0.44
CA TRP A 400 -8.55 26.78 0.93
C TRP A 400 -7.20 26.32 1.51
N PRO A 401 -6.27 27.24 1.80
CA PRO A 401 -4.95 26.87 2.33
C PRO A 401 -5.01 26.14 3.68
N ALA A 402 -5.96 26.51 4.54
CA ALA A 402 -6.17 25.88 5.84
C ALA A 402 -7.65 25.93 6.25
N VAL A 403 -8.12 24.87 6.91
CA VAL A 403 -9.44 24.77 7.54
C VAL A 403 -9.24 24.17 8.93
N ALA A 404 -9.05 25.07 9.92
CA ALA A 404 -8.84 24.69 11.32
C ALA A 404 -10.16 24.45 12.09
N LYS A 405 -11.29 24.93 11.57
CA LYS A 405 -12.62 24.73 12.14
C LYS A 405 -13.62 24.42 11.03
N PRO A 406 -14.69 23.66 11.32
CA PRO A 406 -15.74 23.42 10.36
C PRO A 406 -16.29 24.72 9.77
N ARG A 407 -16.54 24.72 8.45
CA ARG A 407 -17.02 25.89 7.72
C ARG A 407 -18.06 25.49 6.69
N ASP A 408 -19.20 26.18 6.71
CA ASP A 408 -20.23 26.06 5.67
C ASP A 408 -20.00 27.15 4.60
N ILE A 409 -20.05 26.74 3.34
CA ILE A 409 -20.04 27.59 2.15
C ILE A 409 -21.44 27.53 1.55
N PRO A 410 -22.15 28.67 1.38
CA PRO A 410 -23.48 28.70 0.80
C PRO A 410 -23.55 27.97 -0.55
N ALA A 411 -24.67 27.31 -0.84
CA ALA A 411 -24.81 26.53 -2.08
C ALA A 411 -24.59 27.38 -3.34
N ALA A 412 -25.01 28.66 -3.32
CA ALA A 412 -24.80 29.61 -4.42
C ALA A 412 -23.32 29.98 -4.67
N GLU A 413 -22.45 29.77 -3.68
CA GLU A 413 -21.00 30.01 -3.75
C GLU A 413 -20.21 28.70 -3.94
N SER A 414 -20.86 27.54 -3.80
CA SER A 414 -20.23 26.23 -3.99
C SER A 414 -19.95 25.99 -5.47
N PRO A 415 -18.82 25.34 -5.83
CA PRO A 415 -18.61 24.89 -7.19
C PRO A 415 -19.71 23.89 -7.61
N ALA A 416 -20.56 24.27 -8.56
CA ALA A 416 -21.56 23.36 -9.15
C ALA A 416 -20.86 22.23 -9.94
N LEU A 417 -20.68 21.07 -9.30
CA LEU A 417 -19.93 19.94 -9.85
C LEU A 417 -20.72 19.18 -10.92
N GLY A 418 -22.05 19.29 -10.91
CA GLY A 418 -22.94 18.73 -11.92
C GLY A 418 -22.82 17.21 -12.05
N HIS A 419 -22.82 16.76 -13.31
CA HIS A 419 -22.75 15.34 -13.69
C HIS A 419 -21.33 14.87 -14.04
N GLY A 420 -20.42 15.83 -14.23
CA GLY A 420 -19.09 15.59 -14.81
C GLY A 420 -18.14 14.88 -13.88
N ASP A 421 -16.90 14.76 -14.37
CA ASP A 421 -15.78 14.32 -13.55
C ASP A 421 -15.34 15.44 -12.63
N PHE A 422 -15.00 15.08 -11.39
CA PHE A 422 -14.47 16.03 -10.43
C PHE A 422 -13.50 15.35 -9.48
N SER A 423 -12.67 16.16 -8.83
CA SER A 423 -11.75 15.67 -7.80
C SER A 423 -11.74 16.59 -6.59
N LEU A 424 -11.59 15.99 -5.43
CA LEU A 424 -11.33 16.65 -4.16
C LEU A 424 -9.90 16.25 -3.77
N SER A 425 -9.08 17.20 -3.35
CA SER A 425 -7.72 16.94 -2.87
C SER A 425 -7.46 17.77 -1.63
N MET A 426 -6.88 17.20 -0.59
CA MET A 426 -6.51 17.91 0.62
C MET A 426 -5.42 17.19 1.38
N TRP A 427 -4.73 17.90 2.25
CA TRP A 427 -4.05 17.29 3.39
C TRP A 427 -5.01 17.22 4.56
N ALA A 428 -5.08 16.07 5.21
CA ALA A 428 -5.87 15.85 6.42
C ALA A 428 -4.93 15.38 7.54
N ARG A 429 -4.95 16.08 8.67
CA ARG A 429 -4.27 15.64 9.90
C ARG A 429 -5.28 14.94 10.78
N ALA A 430 -5.22 13.61 10.80
CA ALA A 430 -6.03 12.84 11.72
C ALA A 430 -5.34 12.83 13.10
N GLY A 431 -6.09 13.16 14.17
CA GLY A 431 -5.54 13.31 15.53
C GLY A 431 -4.82 12.06 16.06
N GLU A 432 -3.83 12.29 16.95
CA GLU A 432 -3.11 11.26 17.72
C GLU A 432 -3.92 10.74 18.91
N SER A 433 -4.77 11.59 19.52
CA SER A 433 -5.68 11.19 20.59
C SER A 433 -7.02 10.73 20.02
N GLY A 434 -7.51 9.58 20.49
CA GLY A 434 -8.82 9.00 20.10
C GLY A 434 -10.03 9.76 20.64
N ASP A 435 -9.99 11.10 20.68
CA ASP A 435 -11.07 11.96 21.15
C ASP A 435 -12.27 11.90 20.19
N HIS A 436 -12.04 12.06 18.89
CA HIS A 436 -13.02 11.71 17.87
C HIS A 436 -12.36 11.07 16.64
N PRO A 437 -12.35 9.74 16.52
CA PRO A 437 -11.72 9.05 15.40
C PRO A 437 -12.55 9.15 14.09
N ALA A 438 -13.47 10.13 13.95
CA ALA A 438 -14.39 10.21 12.82
C ALA A 438 -14.93 11.62 12.52
N GLY A 439 -15.20 11.88 11.24
CA GLY A 439 -15.97 13.02 10.74
C GLY A 439 -15.77 13.25 9.24
N ASP A 440 -16.58 14.13 8.66
CA ASP A 440 -16.52 14.43 7.23
C ASP A 440 -15.42 15.46 6.94
N LEU A 441 -14.47 15.12 6.06
CA LEU A 441 -13.42 16.03 5.60
C LEU A 441 -14.03 17.13 4.72
N ILE A 442 -14.92 16.74 3.82
CA ILE A 442 -15.68 17.64 2.96
C ILE A 442 -16.97 16.96 2.53
N SER A 443 -18.07 17.70 2.50
CA SER A 443 -19.36 17.18 2.01
C SER A 443 -20.20 18.28 1.39
N GLN A 444 -21.00 17.93 0.39
CA GLN A 444 -22.13 18.73 -0.04
C GLN A 444 -23.27 17.76 -0.30
N TYR A 445 -24.21 17.66 0.63
CA TYR A 445 -25.26 16.64 0.59
C TYR A 445 -26.57 17.17 1.14
N ASP A 446 -27.62 17.00 0.35
CA ASP A 446 -29.01 17.25 0.72
C ASP A 446 -29.63 15.95 1.26
N PRO A 447 -29.96 15.88 2.56
CA PRO A 447 -30.54 14.67 3.15
C PRO A 447 -31.98 14.40 2.72
N LYS A 448 -32.74 15.40 2.25
CA LYS A 448 -34.11 15.22 1.74
C LYS A 448 -34.09 14.65 0.33
N ALA A 449 -33.32 15.29 -0.57
CA ALA A 449 -33.16 14.82 -1.93
C ALA A 449 -32.27 13.57 -2.04
N ARG A 450 -31.46 13.31 -0.99
CA ARG A 450 -30.43 12.25 -0.93
C ARG A 450 -29.44 12.40 -2.07
N ARG A 451 -28.97 13.63 -2.23
CA ARG A 451 -28.21 14.07 -3.39
C ARG A 451 -26.93 14.77 -2.96
N GLY A 452 -25.81 14.39 -3.57
CA GLY A 452 -24.53 15.04 -3.39
C GLY A 452 -23.39 14.06 -3.12
N PHE A 453 -22.37 14.51 -2.38
CA PHE A 453 -21.18 13.71 -2.09
C PHE A 453 -20.68 13.89 -0.66
N HIS A 454 -19.88 12.92 -0.23
CA HIS A 454 -19.18 12.91 1.05
C HIS A 454 -17.77 12.36 0.88
N LEU A 455 -16.79 12.99 1.52
CA LEU A 455 -15.49 12.40 1.81
C LEU A 455 -15.32 12.39 3.34
N THR A 456 -15.21 11.21 3.93
CA THR A 456 -15.31 11.02 5.38
C THR A 456 -14.23 10.10 5.92
N LEU A 457 -13.72 10.42 7.11
CA LEU A 457 -12.98 9.48 7.93
C LEU A 457 -13.97 8.84 8.90
N LYS A 458 -14.25 7.56 8.73
CA LYS A 458 -15.34 6.88 9.41
C LYS A 458 -14.86 6.02 10.56
N SER A 459 -15.43 6.25 11.74
CA SER A 459 -15.43 5.28 12.84
C SER A 459 -16.86 5.05 13.31
N ASN A 460 -17.29 3.80 13.23
CA ASN A 460 -18.60 3.35 13.70
C ASN A 460 -18.40 2.56 15.00
N ALA A 461 -19.08 2.96 16.06
CA ALA A 461 -19.09 2.29 17.35
C ALA A 461 -20.52 2.23 17.89
N GLY A 462 -20.81 1.24 18.74
CA GLY A 462 -22.11 1.09 19.38
C GLY A 462 -23.16 0.41 18.51
N LEU A 463 -22.74 -0.36 17.50
CA LEU A 463 -23.63 -1.20 16.71
C LEU A 463 -23.81 -2.52 17.45
N ALA A 464 -24.85 -2.58 18.29
CA ALA A 464 -25.03 -3.58 19.32
C ALA A 464 -23.83 -3.63 20.29
N SER A 465 -22.87 -4.50 20.04
CA SER A 465 -21.76 -4.83 20.95
C SER A 465 -20.37 -4.46 20.41
N SER A 466 -20.29 -3.92 19.19
CA SER A 466 -19.01 -3.84 18.45
C SER A 466 -18.68 -2.44 17.95
N GLN A 467 -17.40 -2.25 17.63
CA GLN A 467 -16.87 -1.13 16.85
C GLN A 467 -16.51 -1.63 15.44
N PRO A 468 -17.47 -1.67 14.50
CA PRO A 468 -17.27 -2.33 13.21
C PRO A 468 -16.31 -1.63 12.26
N ASN A 469 -16.12 -0.31 12.40
CA ASN A 469 -15.23 0.47 11.55
C ASN A 469 -14.41 1.44 12.41
N PHE A 470 -13.12 1.57 12.09
CA PHE A 470 -12.22 2.46 12.81
C PHE A 470 -11.30 3.19 11.83
N ARG A 471 -11.50 4.51 11.72
CA ARG A 471 -10.74 5.44 10.86
C ARG A 471 -10.64 4.99 9.40
N HIS A 472 -11.74 4.50 8.84
CA HIS A 472 -11.82 4.08 7.44
C HIS A 472 -12.20 5.27 6.55
N LEU A 473 -11.35 5.59 5.58
CA LEU A 473 -11.63 6.66 4.63
C LEU A 473 -12.69 6.19 3.61
N GLN A 474 -13.72 7.00 3.38
CA GLN A 474 -14.81 6.69 2.45
C GLN A 474 -15.15 7.90 1.59
N PHE A 475 -15.35 7.68 0.28
CA PHE A 475 -15.82 8.67 -0.67
C PHE A 475 -17.09 8.16 -1.34
N GLY A 476 -18.19 8.85 -1.11
CA GLY A 476 -19.51 8.46 -1.60
C GLY A 476 -20.18 9.55 -2.42
N ILE A 477 -20.99 9.13 -3.39
CA ILE A 477 -21.95 9.98 -4.11
C ILE A 477 -23.35 9.38 -4.03
N ASP A 478 -24.37 10.22 -4.01
CA ASP A 478 -25.77 9.80 -4.03
C ASP A 478 -26.62 10.74 -4.89
N ASP A 479 -27.70 10.19 -5.44
CA ASP A 479 -28.72 10.88 -6.23
C ASP A 479 -30.05 10.13 -6.07
N GLY A 480 -30.41 9.82 -4.81
CA GLY A 480 -31.63 9.09 -4.46
C GLY A 480 -31.61 7.60 -4.81
N ARG A 481 -30.45 7.01 -5.14
CA ARG A 481 -30.36 5.62 -5.65
C ARG A 481 -30.03 4.62 -4.55
N THR A 482 -30.54 3.41 -4.70
CA THR A 482 -30.23 2.29 -3.78
C THR A 482 -30.16 0.98 -4.52
N SER A 483 -29.36 0.04 -4.03
CA SER A 483 -29.46 -1.36 -4.43
C SER A 483 -30.59 -2.07 -3.68
N ARG A 484 -30.93 -3.29 -4.12
CA ARG A 484 -31.63 -4.25 -3.27
C ARG A 484 -30.68 -4.83 -2.22
N TRP A 485 -31.22 -5.31 -1.11
CA TRP A 485 -30.47 -6.17 -0.19
C TRP A 485 -30.06 -7.47 -0.89
N MET A 486 -28.77 -7.81 -0.81
CA MET A 486 -28.19 -9.00 -1.42
C MET A 486 -27.79 -9.99 -0.34
N ASP A 487 -28.21 -11.25 -0.46
CA ASP A 487 -27.81 -12.33 0.44
C ASP A 487 -26.32 -12.65 0.26
N ARG A 488 -25.54 -12.53 1.34
CA ARG A 488 -24.10 -12.79 1.43
C ARG A 488 -23.80 -14.10 2.15
N GLY A 489 -24.79 -14.99 2.24
CA GLY A 489 -24.64 -16.30 2.84
C GLY A 489 -24.69 -16.28 4.36
N ARG A 490 -24.52 -17.46 4.93
CA ARG A 490 -24.48 -17.72 6.37
C ARG A 490 -23.03 -18.10 6.74
N PRO A 491 -22.36 -17.39 7.64
CA PRO A 491 -21.03 -17.79 8.11
C PRO A 491 -21.12 -19.11 8.89
N GLY A 492 -20.59 -20.18 8.30
CA GLY A 492 -20.64 -21.52 8.89
C GLY A 492 -22.06 -21.97 9.29
N LYS A 493 -22.21 -22.40 10.54
CA LYS A 493 -23.51 -22.84 11.10
C LYS A 493 -24.15 -21.77 11.98
N ALA A 494 -23.70 -20.52 11.90
CA ALA A 494 -24.12 -19.44 12.79
C ALA A 494 -25.65 -19.36 12.91
N LEU A 495 -26.21 -19.47 14.11
CA LEU A 495 -27.60 -19.06 14.36
C LEU A 495 -27.74 -17.53 14.23
N LEU A 496 -26.63 -16.84 14.48
CA LEU A 496 -26.49 -15.39 14.41
C LEU A 496 -25.02 -15.05 14.14
N ALA A 497 -24.76 -14.16 13.18
CA ALA A 497 -23.52 -13.39 13.14
C ALA A 497 -23.67 -12.22 14.13
N PHE A 498 -23.19 -12.43 15.36
CA PHE A 498 -23.43 -11.62 16.54
C PHE A 498 -22.68 -10.29 16.50
N SER A 499 -21.45 -10.32 16.01
CA SER A 499 -20.56 -9.18 15.94
C SER A 499 -19.94 -9.09 14.55
N MET A 500 -19.60 -7.88 14.11
CA MET A 500 -18.89 -7.65 12.86
C MET A 500 -17.85 -6.55 13.03
N ALA A 501 -16.74 -6.68 12.31
CA ALA A 501 -15.72 -5.64 12.19
C ALA A 501 -14.94 -5.79 10.90
N VAL A 502 -14.44 -4.67 10.37
CA VAL A 502 -13.53 -4.65 9.22
C VAL A 502 -12.11 -4.49 9.71
N HIS A 503 -11.20 -5.36 9.26
CA HIS A 503 -9.81 -5.41 9.67
C HIS A 503 -8.92 -5.83 8.50
N GLU A 504 -7.79 -5.13 8.29
CA GLU A 504 -6.83 -5.43 7.21
C GLU A 504 -7.51 -5.60 5.82
N GLY A 505 -8.52 -4.77 5.53
CA GLY A 505 -9.23 -4.78 4.25
C GLY A 505 -10.44 -5.71 4.18
N ASP A 506 -10.60 -6.64 5.12
CA ASP A 506 -11.62 -7.70 5.06
C ASP A 506 -12.73 -7.51 6.11
N LEU A 507 -13.94 -7.98 5.80
CA LEU A 507 -15.06 -8.06 6.75
C LEU A 507 -15.01 -9.36 7.56
N TYR A 508 -15.06 -9.25 8.88
CA TYR A 508 -15.14 -10.36 9.82
C TYR A 508 -16.49 -10.39 10.52
N ALA A 509 -16.98 -11.60 10.79
CA ALA A 509 -18.20 -11.87 11.54
C ALA A 509 -17.93 -12.88 12.67
N GLY A 510 -18.26 -12.50 13.90
CA GLY A 510 -18.28 -13.37 15.06
C GLY A 510 -19.65 -14.05 15.18
N THR A 511 -19.68 -15.36 15.41
CA THR A 511 -20.90 -16.17 15.31
C THR A 511 -21.35 -16.73 16.64
N CYS A 512 -22.62 -17.14 16.71
CA CYS A 512 -23.18 -17.96 17.77
C CYS A 512 -23.57 -19.34 17.21
N GLU A 513 -22.96 -20.40 17.73
CA GLU A 513 -23.23 -21.81 17.38
C GLU A 513 -23.54 -22.57 18.69
N PRO A 514 -24.83 -22.82 19.01
CA PRO A 514 -25.26 -23.20 20.35
C PRO A 514 -25.32 -24.71 20.62
N GLY A 515 -25.08 -25.56 19.60
CA GLY A 515 -25.20 -27.00 19.73
C GLY A 515 -24.17 -27.61 20.69
N LYS A 516 -24.43 -28.83 21.17
CA LYS A 516 -23.50 -29.54 22.05
C LYS A 516 -22.14 -29.74 21.35
N GLY A 517 -21.10 -29.15 21.94
CA GLY A 517 -19.72 -29.20 21.42
C GLY A 517 -19.42 -28.20 20.30
N GLU A 518 -20.40 -27.41 19.86
CA GLU A 518 -20.18 -26.27 18.97
C GLU A 518 -19.64 -25.07 19.77
N SER A 519 -19.00 -24.13 19.08
CA SER A 519 -18.42 -22.93 19.70
C SER A 519 -18.55 -21.75 18.76
N GLY A 520 -18.63 -20.55 19.32
CA GLY A 520 -18.59 -19.31 18.55
C GLY A 520 -17.30 -19.24 17.74
N ARG A 521 -17.43 -18.96 16.44
CA ARG A 521 -16.32 -18.84 15.49
C ARG A 521 -16.26 -17.46 14.88
N VAL A 522 -15.09 -17.11 14.38
CA VAL A 522 -14.91 -15.92 13.54
C VAL A 522 -14.80 -16.37 12.09
N TYR A 523 -15.48 -15.68 11.19
CA TYR A 523 -15.40 -15.91 9.76
C TYR A 523 -15.04 -14.63 9.02
N ARG A 524 -14.24 -14.76 7.97
CA ARG A 524 -13.88 -13.67 7.05
C ARG A 524 -14.66 -13.80 5.75
N HIS A 525 -15.28 -12.71 5.28
CA HIS A 525 -15.99 -12.71 4.01
C HIS A 525 -15.00 -12.85 2.84
N ALA A 526 -15.28 -13.77 1.91
CA ALA A 526 -14.42 -14.05 0.76
C ALA A 526 -15.05 -13.63 -0.58
N GLY A 527 -16.05 -12.75 -0.52
CA GLY A 527 -16.84 -12.35 -1.68
C GLY A 527 -18.05 -13.26 -1.93
N GLY A 528 -19.04 -12.72 -2.66
CA GLY A 528 -20.28 -13.44 -2.93
C GLY A 528 -20.98 -13.89 -1.64
N GLN A 529 -21.24 -15.20 -1.52
CA GLN A 529 -21.81 -15.84 -0.34
C GLN A 529 -20.78 -16.64 0.48
N ALA A 530 -19.49 -16.56 0.13
CA ALA A 530 -18.44 -17.38 0.71
C ALA A 530 -17.86 -16.74 1.98
N TRP A 531 -17.57 -17.59 2.96
CA TRP A 531 -16.97 -17.23 4.24
C TRP A 531 -15.84 -18.21 4.59
N ILE A 532 -14.68 -17.68 4.98
CA ILE A 532 -13.51 -18.45 5.40
C ILE A 532 -13.53 -18.52 6.92
N ASP A 533 -13.45 -19.74 7.46
CA ASP A 533 -13.37 -19.97 8.91
C ASP A 533 -12.00 -19.53 9.46
N CYS A 534 -12.02 -18.58 10.38
CA CYS A 534 -10.85 -18.06 11.10
C CYS A 534 -10.68 -18.71 12.48
N GLY A 535 -11.38 -19.82 12.75
CA GLY A 535 -11.29 -20.59 13.97
C GLY A 535 -12.19 -20.10 15.10
N ALA A 536 -12.26 -20.93 16.15
CA ALA A 536 -12.93 -20.61 17.40
C ALA A 536 -11.92 -20.06 18.40
N PRO A 537 -12.05 -18.80 18.87
CA PRO A 537 -11.15 -18.24 19.88
C PRO A 537 -11.35 -18.88 21.27
N ASP A 538 -12.56 -19.35 21.58
CA ASP A 538 -12.91 -19.94 22.88
C ASP A 538 -13.90 -21.10 22.72
N LYS A 539 -14.17 -21.82 23.82
CA LYS A 539 -15.19 -22.88 23.89
C LYS A 539 -16.61 -22.33 24.10
N ALA A 540 -16.76 -21.05 24.40
CA ALA A 540 -18.05 -20.39 24.54
C ALA A 540 -18.87 -20.50 23.24
N ASN A 541 -20.20 -20.47 23.34
CA ASN A 541 -21.06 -20.64 22.17
C ASN A 541 -21.05 -19.44 21.22
N SER A 542 -20.49 -18.29 21.61
CA SER A 542 -20.55 -17.09 20.79
C SER A 542 -19.33 -16.16 20.90
N VAL A 543 -19.05 -15.48 19.80
CA VAL A 543 -18.16 -14.31 19.72
C VAL A 543 -19.02 -13.05 19.74
N THR A 544 -19.15 -12.45 20.92
CA THR A 544 -20.19 -11.46 21.22
C THR A 544 -19.81 -10.03 20.85
N SER A 545 -18.53 -9.70 20.73
CA SER A 545 -18.08 -8.33 20.45
C SER A 545 -16.78 -8.30 19.65
N MET A 546 -16.57 -7.24 18.87
CA MET A 546 -15.36 -7.04 18.07
C MET A 546 -14.93 -5.57 18.09
N ALA A 547 -13.62 -5.34 18.11
CA ALA A 547 -13.01 -4.02 17.89
C ALA A 547 -11.60 -4.19 17.30
N VAL A 548 -11.14 -3.24 16.50
CA VAL A 548 -9.74 -3.16 16.09
C VAL A 548 -9.00 -2.28 17.09
N PHE A 549 -7.91 -2.79 17.63
CA PHE A 549 -7.07 -2.10 18.60
C PHE A 549 -5.60 -2.35 18.28
N ALA A 550 -4.79 -1.28 18.26
CA ALA A 550 -3.37 -1.31 17.88
C ALA A 550 -3.13 -2.06 16.55
N GLY A 551 -3.99 -1.80 15.55
CA GLY A 551 -3.92 -2.42 14.24
C GLY A 551 -4.27 -3.91 14.21
N LYS A 552 -4.84 -4.50 15.27
CA LYS A 552 -5.23 -5.92 15.31
C LYS A 552 -6.69 -6.11 15.73
N LEU A 553 -7.35 -7.09 15.10
CA LEU A 553 -8.70 -7.51 15.48
C LEU A 553 -8.69 -8.18 16.85
N HIS A 554 -9.48 -7.62 17.77
CA HIS A 554 -9.76 -8.21 19.08
C HIS A 554 -11.23 -8.62 19.15
N VAL A 555 -11.48 -9.78 19.76
CA VAL A 555 -12.81 -10.37 19.85
C VAL A 555 -13.11 -10.76 21.30
N GLY A 556 -14.33 -10.44 21.75
CA GLY A 556 -14.86 -10.85 23.03
C GLY A 556 -15.78 -12.05 22.88
N THR A 557 -15.74 -12.95 23.85
CA THR A 557 -16.49 -14.22 23.83
C THR A 557 -17.53 -14.27 24.95
N GLY A 558 -18.56 -15.09 24.78
CA GLY A 558 -19.61 -15.21 25.78
C GLY A 558 -20.50 -16.43 25.58
N LYS A 559 -21.11 -16.88 26.67
CA LYS A 559 -22.26 -17.77 26.59
C LYS A 559 -23.52 -16.95 26.34
N TYR A 560 -23.92 -16.81 25.09
CA TYR A 560 -25.18 -16.15 24.77
C TYR A 560 -26.37 -17.02 25.18
N ARG A 561 -27.30 -16.42 25.93
CA ARG A 561 -28.50 -17.06 26.48
C ARG A 561 -29.67 -16.91 25.50
N LEU A 562 -29.95 -17.97 24.75
CA LEU A 562 -30.89 -17.95 23.61
C LEU A 562 -32.35 -17.84 24.05
N ALA A 563 -32.69 -18.26 25.27
CA ALA A 563 -34.03 -18.14 25.81
C ALA A 563 -34.53 -16.68 25.83
N GLY A 564 -33.61 -15.71 26.00
CA GLY A 564 -33.93 -14.27 25.93
C GLY A 564 -34.46 -13.82 24.57
N SER A 565 -34.14 -14.56 23.50
CA SER A 565 -34.64 -14.35 22.14
C SER A 565 -35.81 -15.27 21.79
N SER A 566 -36.45 -15.91 22.78
CA SER A 566 -37.53 -16.89 22.58
C SER A 566 -37.13 -18.05 21.66
N LEU A 567 -35.88 -18.50 21.77
CA LEU A 567 -35.34 -19.68 21.09
C LEU A 567 -34.97 -20.75 22.14
N PRO A 568 -34.83 -22.02 21.75
CA PRO A 568 -34.29 -23.06 22.63
C PRO A 568 -32.94 -22.64 23.22
N GLU A 569 -32.73 -22.93 24.49
CA GLU A 569 -31.48 -22.57 25.16
C GLU A 569 -30.29 -23.38 24.58
N SER A 570 -29.10 -22.78 24.63
CA SER A 570 -27.86 -23.37 24.18
C SER A 570 -27.53 -24.65 24.94
N GLU A 571 -27.27 -25.73 24.20
CA GLU A 571 -26.73 -26.99 24.74
C GLU A 571 -25.27 -26.82 25.16
N ASN A 572 -24.54 -25.89 24.54
CA ASN A 572 -23.22 -25.47 25.02
C ASN A 572 -23.37 -24.65 26.32
N THR A 573 -22.73 -25.13 27.39
CA THR A 573 -22.74 -24.54 28.73
C THR A 573 -21.46 -23.79 29.12
N ASN A 574 -20.43 -23.77 28.26
CA ASN A 574 -19.15 -23.13 28.54
C ASN A 574 -19.34 -21.61 28.69
N PRO A 575 -18.83 -20.98 29.77
CA PRO A 575 -18.83 -19.53 29.90
C PRO A 575 -17.86 -18.89 28.89
N GLY A 576 -17.99 -17.58 28.70
CA GLY A 576 -16.97 -16.77 28.02
C GLY A 576 -16.43 -15.69 28.95
N GLY A 577 -16.51 -14.42 28.53
CA GLY A 577 -15.93 -13.29 29.27
C GLY A 577 -14.45 -13.08 28.99
N ARG A 578 -13.92 -13.75 27.96
CA ARG A 578 -12.51 -13.70 27.55
C ARG A 578 -12.35 -12.91 26.27
N ILE A 579 -11.20 -12.26 26.13
CA ILE A 579 -10.85 -11.46 24.95
C ILE A 579 -9.65 -12.08 24.26
N PHE A 580 -9.68 -12.13 22.94
CA PHE A 580 -8.63 -12.72 22.12
C PHE A 580 -8.22 -11.78 20.99
N ARG A 581 -6.94 -11.83 20.62
CA ARG A 581 -6.39 -11.11 19.46
C ARG A 581 -6.12 -12.06 18.31
N TYR A 582 -6.48 -11.64 17.10
CA TYR A 582 -6.26 -12.42 15.89
C TYR A 582 -4.80 -12.35 15.40
N GLU A 583 -4.22 -13.49 15.04
CA GLU A 583 -2.84 -13.59 14.49
C GLU A 583 -2.81 -14.13 13.05
N GLY A 584 -3.97 -14.29 12.41
CA GLY A 584 -4.08 -14.83 11.05
C GLY A 584 -4.39 -16.33 10.99
N GLY A 585 -4.96 -16.75 9.85
CA GLY A 585 -5.46 -18.12 9.67
C GLY A 585 -6.51 -18.47 10.71
N THR A 586 -6.24 -19.49 11.52
CA THR A 586 -7.11 -19.90 12.64
C THR A 586 -6.51 -19.62 14.02
N ARG A 587 -5.49 -18.76 14.12
CA ARG A 587 -4.72 -18.54 15.34
C ARG A 587 -5.24 -17.33 16.13
N TRP A 588 -5.37 -17.54 17.43
CA TRP A 588 -5.83 -16.54 18.40
C TRP A 588 -4.89 -16.52 19.61
N VAL A 589 -4.62 -15.33 20.13
CA VAL A 589 -3.86 -15.12 21.36
C VAL A 589 -4.82 -14.67 22.46
N ASP A 590 -4.76 -15.34 23.61
CA ASP A 590 -5.52 -14.96 24.80
C ASP A 590 -5.02 -13.60 25.32
N CYS A 591 -5.95 -12.66 25.48
CA CYS A 591 -5.70 -11.31 26.02
C CYS A 591 -6.38 -11.12 27.38
N GLY A 592 -6.73 -12.20 28.06
CA GLY A 592 -7.21 -12.19 29.43
C GLY A 592 -8.72 -12.35 29.57
N THR A 593 -9.12 -12.49 30.83
CA THR A 593 -10.52 -12.67 31.24
C THR A 593 -11.02 -11.43 31.98
N LEU A 594 -12.20 -10.94 31.63
CA LEU A 594 -12.84 -9.83 32.31
C LEU A 594 -13.31 -10.29 33.71
N PRO A 595 -12.90 -9.61 34.79
CA PRO A 595 -13.25 -10.00 36.15
C PRO A 595 -14.77 -10.16 36.37
N GLY A 596 -15.20 -11.38 36.71
CA GLY A 596 -16.59 -11.70 37.04
C GLY A 596 -17.58 -11.68 35.86
N ALA A 597 -17.12 -11.51 34.62
CA ALA A 597 -17.99 -11.53 33.44
C ALA A 597 -18.04 -12.92 32.80
N GLU A 598 -19.25 -13.39 32.47
CA GLU A 598 -19.47 -14.65 31.73
C GLU A 598 -19.62 -14.43 30.21
N ALA A 599 -19.74 -13.17 29.79
CA ALA A 599 -19.88 -12.76 28.41
C ALA A 599 -19.47 -11.30 28.24
N VAL A 600 -18.66 -11.02 27.21
CA VAL A 600 -18.29 -9.65 26.83
C VAL A 600 -19.48 -8.97 26.16
N GLY A 601 -19.82 -7.77 26.63
CA GLY A 601 -20.98 -6.98 26.21
C GLY A 601 -20.66 -6.04 25.06
N GLY A 602 -19.91 -4.97 25.33
CA GLY A 602 -19.44 -4.01 24.33
C GLY A 602 -17.92 -3.96 24.28
N MET A 603 -17.34 -3.62 23.12
CA MET A 603 -15.91 -3.33 22.96
C MET A 603 -15.69 -2.09 22.07
N LEU A 604 -14.75 -1.23 22.44
CA LEU A 604 -14.26 -0.15 21.58
C LEU A 604 -12.82 0.27 21.94
N GLU A 605 -12.13 0.83 20.95
CA GLU A 605 -10.93 1.64 21.17
C GLU A 605 -11.35 3.06 21.57
N PHE A 606 -10.71 3.59 22.62
CA PHE A 606 -10.79 4.99 23.02
C PHE A 606 -9.46 5.44 23.64
N ARG A 607 -8.90 6.53 23.11
CA ARG A 607 -7.65 7.18 23.59
C ARG A 607 -6.46 6.21 23.73
N GLY A 608 -6.23 5.38 22.73
CA GLY A 608 -5.15 4.41 22.68
C GLY A 608 -5.34 3.22 23.61
N ARG A 609 -6.57 2.98 24.10
CA ARG A 609 -6.87 1.88 25.02
C ARG A 609 -8.13 1.14 24.62
N LEU A 610 -8.09 -0.19 24.70
CA LEU A 610 -9.25 -1.04 24.52
C LEU A 610 -10.11 -1.04 25.80
N HIS A 611 -11.39 -0.76 25.64
CA HIS A 611 -12.40 -0.84 26.69
C HIS A 611 -13.40 -1.95 26.38
N ALA A 612 -13.89 -2.60 27.43
CA ALA A 612 -14.87 -3.66 27.33
C ALA A 612 -15.92 -3.58 28.46
N SER A 613 -17.08 -4.18 28.28
CA SER A 613 -18.11 -4.28 29.31
C SER A 613 -18.66 -5.70 29.45
N SER A 614 -19.47 -5.96 30.49
CA SER A 614 -20.17 -7.24 30.65
C SER A 614 -21.56 -7.21 29.99
N LEU A 615 -21.92 -8.31 29.31
CA LEU A 615 -23.25 -8.47 28.69
C LEU A 615 -24.34 -8.79 29.72
N TYR A 616 -23.97 -9.56 30.75
CA TYR A 616 -24.85 -10.00 31.83
C TYR A 616 -24.35 -9.49 33.19
N LYS A 617 -25.21 -9.61 34.21
CA LYS A 617 -24.82 -9.30 35.59
C LYS A 617 -23.76 -10.32 36.07
N PRO A 618 -22.79 -9.92 36.93
CA PRO A 618 -22.62 -8.58 37.49
C PRO A 618 -22.23 -7.52 36.43
N ALA A 619 -22.69 -6.29 36.61
CA ALA A 619 -22.34 -5.19 35.72
C ALA A 619 -20.86 -4.87 35.84
N GLY A 620 -20.16 -4.80 34.71
CA GLY A 620 -18.73 -4.53 34.64
C GLY A 620 -18.39 -3.63 33.45
N PHE A 621 -17.40 -2.78 33.66
CA PHE A 621 -16.76 -1.95 32.66
C PHE A 621 -15.26 -1.98 32.92
N PHE A 622 -14.47 -2.20 31.89
CA PHE A 622 -13.07 -2.60 32.03
C PHE A 622 -12.19 -1.91 31.00
N ARG A 623 -10.93 -1.73 31.37
CA ARG A 623 -9.89 -1.17 30.50
C ARG A 623 -8.71 -2.12 30.41
N HIS A 624 -8.21 -2.34 29.21
CA HIS A 624 -7.03 -3.15 28.96
C HIS A 624 -5.77 -2.39 29.39
N GLU A 625 -4.87 -3.07 30.10
CA GLU A 625 -3.58 -2.50 30.54
C GLU A 625 -2.38 -3.11 29.79
N GLY A 626 -2.64 -3.90 28.74
CA GLY A 626 -1.64 -4.66 28.00
C GLY A 626 -1.53 -6.12 28.45
N GLY A 627 -1.05 -6.98 27.55
CA GLY A 627 -0.99 -8.43 27.80
C GLY A 627 -2.37 -9.03 28.07
N ASP A 628 -2.50 -9.75 29.18
CA ASP A 628 -3.72 -10.39 29.67
C ASP A 628 -4.43 -9.61 30.79
N ARG A 629 -3.96 -8.38 31.09
CA ARG A 629 -4.42 -7.61 32.25
C ARG A 629 -5.58 -6.66 31.95
N TRP A 630 -6.58 -6.70 32.82
CA TRP A 630 -7.76 -5.85 32.78
C TRP A 630 -8.01 -5.18 34.14
N THR A 631 -8.30 -3.88 34.11
CA THR A 631 -8.70 -3.11 35.29
C THR A 631 -10.21 -2.89 35.28
N SER A 632 -10.89 -3.21 36.38
CA SER A 632 -12.28 -2.84 36.59
C SER A 632 -12.39 -1.33 36.81
N LEU A 633 -13.23 -0.68 36.01
CA LEU A 633 -13.59 0.72 36.14
C LEU A 633 -14.95 0.85 36.84
N PRO A 634 -15.30 2.04 37.36
CA PRO A 634 -16.61 2.30 37.91
C PRO A 634 -17.71 1.97 36.89
N VAL A 635 -18.85 1.49 37.39
CA VAL A 635 -20.07 1.29 36.61
C VAL A 635 -21.15 2.23 37.15
N PRO A 636 -22.09 2.70 36.31
CA PRO A 636 -23.21 3.48 36.80
C PRO A 636 -24.07 2.64 37.75
N SER A 637 -24.75 3.33 38.67
CA SER A 637 -25.70 2.70 39.59
C SER A 637 -27.01 3.46 39.57
N GLY A 638 -28.12 2.74 39.72
CA GLY A 638 -29.46 3.32 39.71
C GLY A 638 -30.45 2.43 40.44
N ILE A 639 -31.65 2.94 40.66
CA ILE A 639 -32.70 2.18 41.35
C ILE A 639 -33.17 1.02 40.47
N ASP A 640 -33.25 -0.17 41.04
CA ASP A 640 -33.94 -1.30 40.43
C ASP A 640 -35.44 -1.11 40.58
N ALA A 641 -36.17 -1.11 39.46
CA ALA A 641 -37.60 -0.83 39.48
C ALA A 641 -38.41 -1.91 40.23
N LYS A 642 -37.87 -3.13 40.41
CA LYS A 642 -38.56 -4.22 41.11
C LYS A 642 -38.25 -4.24 42.60
N THR A 643 -36.99 -3.99 42.98
CA THR A 643 -36.57 -4.12 44.38
C THR A 643 -36.48 -2.78 45.11
N GLY A 644 -36.47 -1.66 44.40
CA GLY A 644 -36.24 -0.32 44.97
C GLY A 644 -34.80 -0.07 45.42
N LEU A 645 -33.92 -1.08 45.33
CA LEU A 645 -32.53 -0.97 45.78
C LEU A 645 -31.66 -0.30 44.70
N LYS A 646 -30.67 0.49 45.13
CA LYS A 646 -29.64 1.01 44.25
C LYS A 646 -28.70 -0.13 43.85
N VAL A 647 -28.66 -0.44 42.56
CA VAL A 647 -27.86 -1.54 42.01
C VAL A 647 -26.97 -1.06 40.86
N PRO A 648 -25.81 -1.71 40.64
CA PRO A 648 -25.01 -1.51 39.43
C PRO A 648 -25.81 -1.77 38.14
N LYS A 649 -25.56 -0.98 37.10
CA LYS A 649 -26.23 -1.04 35.80
C LYS A 649 -25.25 -1.42 34.70
N ARG A 650 -25.65 -2.35 33.83
CA ARG A 650 -24.85 -2.77 32.66
C ARG A 650 -24.76 -1.65 31.64
N VAL A 651 -23.60 -1.51 31.02
CA VAL A 651 -23.29 -0.54 29.96
C VAL A 651 -22.86 -1.33 28.71
N VAL A 652 -23.68 -1.41 27.65
CA VAL A 652 -23.45 -2.38 26.56
C VAL A 652 -23.14 -1.75 25.22
N PRO A 653 -24.07 -1.14 24.45
CA PRO A 653 -23.57 -0.42 23.31
C PRO A 653 -22.67 0.68 23.86
N LEU A 654 -21.43 0.69 23.41
CA LEU A 654 -20.44 1.69 23.76
C LEU A 654 -20.16 2.49 22.49
N ALA A 655 -20.17 3.81 22.56
CA ALA A 655 -19.84 4.68 21.44
C ALA A 655 -18.99 5.86 21.91
N VAL A 656 -18.16 6.39 21.00
CA VAL A 656 -17.45 7.64 21.24
C VAL A 656 -18.24 8.79 20.61
N HIS A 657 -18.58 9.78 21.42
CA HIS A 657 -19.27 10.99 21.00
C HIS A 657 -18.77 12.17 21.84
N GLU A 658 -18.43 13.28 21.20
CA GLU A 658 -17.94 14.50 21.89
C GLU A 658 -16.75 14.23 22.83
N GLY A 659 -15.75 13.48 22.36
CA GLY A 659 -14.54 13.22 23.15
C GLY A 659 -14.75 12.26 24.32
N ARG A 660 -15.92 11.61 24.43
CA ARG A 660 -16.28 10.77 25.60
C ARG A 660 -16.97 9.48 25.22
N ILE A 661 -16.78 8.46 26.05
CA ILE A 661 -17.52 7.20 25.95
C ILE A 661 -18.96 7.44 26.42
N HIS A 662 -19.90 7.16 25.55
CA HIS A 662 -21.33 7.05 25.84
C HIS A 662 -21.71 5.58 25.86
N ALA A 663 -22.58 5.22 26.79
CA ALA A 663 -23.05 3.85 26.93
C ALA A 663 -24.55 3.76 27.12
N GLY A 664 -25.17 2.85 26.39
CA GLY A 664 -26.55 2.47 26.61
C GLY A 664 -26.66 1.43 27.72
N SER A 665 -27.79 1.40 28.42
CA SER A 665 -28.05 0.46 29.50
C SER A 665 -29.17 -0.51 29.17
N TYR A 666 -28.90 -1.79 29.42
CA TYR A 666 -29.90 -2.87 29.40
C TYR A 666 -30.69 -2.96 30.71
N ASP A 667 -30.47 -2.03 31.64
CA ASP A 667 -31.07 -1.98 32.97
C ASP A 667 -31.78 -0.64 33.19
N GLY A 668 -32.94 -0.47 32.57
CA GLY A 668 -33.82 0.69 32.78
C GLY A 668 -33.90 1.67 31.61
N GLY A 669 -33.19 1.45 30.51
CA GLY A 669 -33.32 2.27 29.29
C GLY A 669 -32.66 3.64 29.38
N HIS A 670 -31.66 3.77 30.24
CA HIS A 670 -30.86 5.00 30.40
C HIS A 670 -29.68 5.05 29.42
N VAL A 671 -29.14 6.25 29.24
CA VAL A 671 -27.86 6.50 28.57
C VAL A 671 -26.92 7.16 29.57
N TYR A 672 -25.67 6.72 29.61
CA TYR A 672 -24.63 7.24 30.50
C TYR A 672 -23.46 7.78 29.70
N ARG A 673 -22.76 8.77 30.26
CA ARG A 673 -21.54 9.35 29.70
C ARG A 673 -20.39 9.19 30.69
N PHE A 674 -19.30 8.58 30.26
CA PHE A 674 -18.10 8.35 31.05
C PHE A 674 -17.09 9.49 30.82
N ASP A 675 -16.50 9.99 31.90
CA ASP A 675 -15.49 11.07 31.89
C ASP A 675 -14.13 10.62 32.43
N GLU A 676 -13.79 9.35 32.23
CA GLU A 676 -12.58 8.66 32.74
C GLU A 676 -12.58 8.35 34.23
N THR A 677 -13.28 9.16 35.03
CA THR A 677 -13.34 8.98 36.49
C THR A 677 -14.67 8.41 36.96
N GLY A 678 -15.76 8.71 36.25
CA GLY A 678 -17.09 8.27 36.63
C GLY A 678 -18.12 8.42 35.51
N TRP A 679 -19.38 8.15 35.86
CA TRP A 679 -20.50 8.17 34.94
C TRP A 679 -21.50 9.26 35.28
N THR A 680 -21.87 10.06 34.28
CA THR A 680 -23.04 10.95 34.32
C THR A 680 -24.24 10.22 33.72
N ASP A 681 -25.38 10.19 34.41
CA ASP A 681 -26.66 9.74 33.85
C ASP A 681 -27.26 10.83 32.96
N LEU A 682 -27.48 10.51 31.68
CA LEU A 682 -28.09 11.42 30.70
C LEU A 682 -29.62 11.22 30.60
N GLY A 683 -30.20 10.40 31.46
CA GLY A 683 -31.63 10.18 31.56
C GLY A 683 -32.12 8.92 30.85
N ARG A 684 -33.35 8.55 31.21
CA ARG A 684 -34.11 7.44 30.61
C ARG A 684 -34.75 7.88 29.30
N LEU A 685 -34.72 7.00 28.30
CA LEU A 685 -35.33 7.27 26.99
C LEU A 685 -36.80 6.84 26.99
N GLY A 686 -37.71 7.77 27.29
CA GLY A 686 -39.14 7.47 27.41
C GLY A 686 -39.43 6.35 28.41
N GLU A 687 -40.40 5.49 28.10
CA GLU A 687 -40.75 4.33 28.95
C GLU A 687 -39.95 3.05 28.62
N ASN A 688 -38.80 3.20 27.97
CA ASN A 688 -37.98 2.06 27.57
C ASN A 688 -37.27 1.42 28.76
N THR A 689 -36.91 0.15 28.60
CA THR A 689 -36.19 -0.64 29.62
C THR A 689 -34.77 -0.99 29.19
N GLN A 690 -34.46 -0.88 27.89
CA GLN A 690 -33.15 -1.17 27.33
C GLN A 690 -32.84 -0.23 26.17
N THR A 691 -31.54 0.05 25.97
CA THR A 691 -31.00 0.74 24.78
C THR A 691 -29.95 -0.12 24.12
N TYR A 692 -30.03 -0.29 22.79
CA TYR A 692 -29.32 -1.35 22.06
C TYR A 692 -28.26 -0.87 21.06
N SER A 693 -28.38 0.35 20.57
CA SER A 693 -27.45 0.84 19.53
C SER A 693 -27.24 2.33 19.57
N PHE A 694 -26.08 2.76 19.11
CA PHE A 694 -25.76 4.14 18.78
C PHE A 694 -25.50 4.31 17.29
N ALA A 695 -25.80 5.50 16.77
CA ALA A 695 -25.24 6.02 15.53
C ALA A 695 -25.06 7.53 15.62
N ARG A 696 -24.07 8.07 14.89
CA ARG A 696 -23.91 9.51 14.73
C ARG A 696 -24.46 9.91 13.37
N HIS A 697 -25.50 10.74 13.36
CA HIS A 697 -26.12 11.26 12.12
C HIS A 697 -26.31 12.76 12.25
N LEU A 698 -25.84 13.51 11.25
CA LEU A 698 -25.80 14.97 11.23
C LEU A 698 -25.12 15.56 12.48
N GLY A 699 -24.07 14.88 12.97
CA GLY A 699 -23.34 15.27 14.18
C GLY A 699 -24.00 14.86 15.49
N GLN A 700 -25.27 14.43 15.49
CA GLN A 700 -26.04 14.12 16.69
C GLN A 700 -26.01 12.62 17.02
N LEU A 701 -25.98 12.30 18.32
CA LEU A 701 -26.02 10.92 18.81
C LEU A 701 -27.46 10.40 18.79
N HIS A 702 -27.70 9.30 18.09
CA HIS A 702 -28.97 8.61 18.02
C HIS A 702 -28.91 7.28 18.78
N VAL A 703 -30.00 6.89 19.44
CA VAL A 703 -30.08 5.71 20.30
C VAL A 703 -31.30 4.86 20.00
N GLY A 704 -31.08 3.59 19.72
CA GLY A 704 -32.14 2.59 19.52
C GLY A 704 -32.63 1.98 20.83
N THR A 705 -33.93 1.71 20.95
CA THR A 705 -34.57 1.36 22.23
C THR A 705 -35.46 0.10 22.18
N TRP A 706 -35.77 -0.41 23.37
CA TRP A 706 -36.78 -1.45 23.63
C TRP A 706 -37.61 -1.14 24.89
N PRO A 707 -38.92 -1.46 24.92
CA PRO A 707 -39.69 -2.19 23.90
C PRO A 707 -40.40 -1.29 22.87
N SER A 708 -40.14 0.01 22.88
CA SER A 708 -40.92 0.93 22.04
C SER A 708 -40.59 0.86 20.55
N GLY A 709 -39.46 0.27 20.15
CA GLY A 709 -38.98 0.29 18.77
C GLY A 709 -38.68 1.70 18.26
N ARG A 710 -38.37 2.64 19.17
CA ARG A 710 -38.09 4.06 18.85
C ARG A 710 -36.61 4.35 18.82
N VAL A 711 -36.27 5.40 18.08
CA VAL A 711 -34.96 6.05 18.11
C VAL A 711 -35.09 7.40 18.82
N TYR A 712 -34.13 7.73 19.68
CA TYR A 712 -34.03 9.05 20.30
C TYR A 712 -32.74 9.73 19.87
N ARG A 713 -32.76 11.05 19.75
CA ARG A 713 -31.62 11.88 19.35
C ARG A 713 -31.22 12.82 20.47
N LEU A 714 -29.92 12.94 20.72
CA LEU A 714 -29.38 13.90 21.68
C LEU A 714 -29.27 15.27 21.03
N GLU A 715 -29.99 16.24 21.58
CA GLU A 715 -29.89 17.65 21.18
C GLU A 715 -28.72 18.34 21.88
N GLY A 716 -28.20 19.42 21.30
CA GLY A 716 -27.13 20.23 21.91
C GLY A 716 -27.50 20.84 23.28
N SER A 717 -28.80 20.87 23.60
CA SER A 717 -29.30 21.23 24.95
C SER A 717 -29.09 20.14 26.01
N GLY A 718 -28.59 18.96 25.63
CA GLY A 718 -28.47 17.77 26.48
C GLY A 718 -29.78 17.00 26.66
N LYS A 719 -30.86 17.38 25.96
CA LYS A 719 -32.16 16.71 26.00
C LYS A 719 -32.28 15.63 24.91
N TRP A 720 -33.05 14.59 25.22
CA TRP A 720 -33.42 13.55 24.25
C TRP A 720 -34.71 13.94 23.53
N GLU A 721 -34.66 13.95 22.20
CA GLU A 721 -35.82 14.12 21.33
C GLU A 721 -36.22 12.79 20.69
N ASP A 722 -37.53 12.53 20.57
CA ASP A 722 -38.04 11.33 19.91
C ASP A 722 -37.88 11.46 18.39
N ALA A 723 -37.06 10.61 17.79
CA ALA A 723 -36.82 10.55 16.34
C ALA A 723 -37.73 9.52 15.65
N GLY A 724 -38.75 9.01 16.35
CA GLY A 724 -39.82 8.19 15.77
C GLY A 724 -39.67 6.69 16.01
N ARG A 725 -40.78 5.98 15.76
CA ARG A 725 -40.89 4.52 15.83
C ARG A 725 -40.69 3.89 14.46
N LEU A 726 -39.98 2.75 14.42
CA LEU A 726 -39.73 2.00 13.20
C LEU A 726 -40.85 0.99 12.97
N GLY A 727 -41.87 1.37 12.20
CA GLY A 727 -43.01 0.50 11.91
C GLY A 727 -43.72 0.02 13.19
N GLU A 728 -44.08 -1.26 13.22
CA GLU A 728 -44.66 -1.93 14.39
C GLU A 728 -43.60 -2.66 15.25
N GLU A 729 -42.32 -2.40 14.97
CA GLU A 729 -41.20 -3.04 15.64
C GLU A 729 -41.11 -2.59 17.10
N LEU A 730 -40.35 -3.37 17.88
CA LEU A 730 -40.21 -3.26 19.33
C LEU A 730 -38.76 -3.02 19.76
N GLU A 731 -37.78 -3.42 18.94
CA GLU A 731 -36.34 -3.22 19.19
C GLU A 731 -35.68 -2.54 17.99
N VAL A 732 -34.75 -1.63 18.27
CA VAL A 732 -33.84 -1.06 17.26
C VAL A 732 -32.41 -1.50 17.59
N MET A 733 -31.86 -2.38 16.76
CA MET A 733 -30.70 -3.24 17.10
C MET A 733 -29.38 -2.79 16.49
N GLY A 734 -29.28 -2.74 15.16
CA GLY A 734 -28.09 -2.26 14.46
C GLY A 734 -28.43 -0.95 13.76
N MET A 735 -27.61 0.09 13.90
CA MET A 735 -27.86 1.39 13.29
C MET A 735 -26.57 1.98 12.72
N SER A 736 -26.58 2.37 11.45
CA SER A 736 -25.42 2.94 10.76
C SER A 736 -25.83 4.07 9.81
N VAL A 737 -24.93 5.02 9.60
CA VAL A 737 -25.07 6.03 8.54
C VAL A 737 -24.27 5.58 7.33
N HIS A 738 -24.95 5.12 6.28
CA HIS A 738 -24.31 4.70 5.04
C HIS A 738 -24.57 5.74 3.95
N ASN A 739 -23.50 6.33 3.41
CA ASN A 739 -23.54 7.38 2.39
C ASN A 739 -24.56 8.50 2.70
N GLY A 740 -24.49 9.03 3.93
CA GLY A 740 -25.35 10.11 4.42
C GLY A 740 -26.73 9.68 4.94
N ARG A 741 -27.14 8.42 4.75
CA ARG A 741 -28.45 7.91 5.15
C ARG A 741 -28.38 7.08 6.44
N LEU A 742 -29.18 7.45 7.44
CA LEU A 742 -29.32 6.67 8.67
C LEU A 742 -30.23 5.46 8.43
N ILE A 743 -29.68 4.25 8.62
CA ILE A 743 -30.35 2.98 8.40
C ILE A 743 -30.30 2.17 9.69
N ALA A 744 -31.41 1.52 10.03
CA ALA A 744 -31.58 0.77 11.25
C ALA A 744 -32.24 -0.59 11.03
N GLY A 745 -31.80 -1.58 11.81
CA GLY A 745 -32.31 -2.95 11.85
C GLY A 745 -33.19 -3.19 13.07
N THR A 746 -34.16 -4.10 12.96
CA THR A 746 -35.28 -4.18 13.91
C THR A 746 -35.69 -5.61 14.30
N LEU A 747 -36.54 -5.71 15.34
CA LEU A 747 -37.26 -6.88 15.85
C LEU A 747 -38.71 -6.45 16.17
N PRO A 748 -39.76 -7.27 15.92
CA PRO A 748 -39.73 -8.73 15.79
C PRO A 748 -39.66 -9.28 14.37
N MET A 749 -39.82 -8.45 13.34
CA MET A 749 -39.94 -8.97 11.98
C MET A 749 -38.60 -9.13 11.28
N GLY A 750 -37.51 -8.58 11.82
CA GLY A 750 -36.20 -8.62 11.18
C GLY A 750 -36.16 -7.68 9.98
N GLU A 751 -36.62 -6.45 10.17
CA GLU A 751 -36.75 -5.45 9.12
C GLU A 751 -35.63 -4.41 9.17
N THR A 752 -35.44 -3.73 8.03
CA THR A 752 -34.55 -2.58 7.89
C THR A 752 -35.36 -1.35 7.52
N HIS A 753 -35.01 -0.22 8.13
CA HIS A 753 -35.68 1.06 7.96
C HIS A 753 -34.65 2.16 7.70
N GLN A 754 -35.06 3.19 6.96
CA GLN A 754 -34.28 4.38 6.69
C GLN A 754 -34.96 5.60 7.32
N TYR A 755 -34.18 6.45 7.96
CA TYR A 755 -34.70 7.70 8.52
C TYR A 755 -35.00 8.71 7.42
N GLU A 756 -36.16 9.36 7.49
CA GLU A 756 -36.62 10.37 6.54
C GLU A 756 -36.64 11.80 7.13
N GLY A 757 -36.29 11.94 8.42
CA GLY A 757 -36.34 13.20 9.16
C GLY A 757 -37.55 13.29 10.11
N GLY A 758 -37.44 14.17 11.09
CA GLY A 758 -38.43 14.32 12.16
C GLY A 758 -38.64 13.01 12.92
N THR A 759 -39.86 12.46 12.85
CA THR A 759 -40.23 11.18 13.46
C THR A 759 -40.49 10.07 12.43
N THR A 760 -40.11 10.29 11.16
CA THR A 760 -40.51 9.41 10.06
C THR A 760 -39.40 8.42 9.68
N TRP A 761 -39.80 7.14 9.57
CA TRP A 761 -38.95 6.05 9.11
C TRP A 761 -39.62 5.30 7.97
N LYS A 762 -38.88 5.07 6.88
CA LYS A 762 -39.33 4.30 5.72
C LYS A 762 -38.78 2.89 5.80
N LYS A 763 -39.64 1.88 5.76
CA LYS A 763 -39.24 0.48 5.60
C LYS A 763 -38.51 0.26 4.28
N LEU A 764 -37.35 -0.40 4.33
CA LEU A 764 -36.56 -0.79 3.17
C LEU A 764 -36.85 -2.25 2.78
N ALA A 765 -36.70 -3.19 3.72
CA ALA A 765 -36.90 -4.61 3.47
C ALA A 765 -37.04 -5.40 4.78
N ARG A 766 -37.67 -6.57 4.69
CA ARG A 766 -37.52 -7.65 5.69
C ARG A 766 -36.39 -8.57 5.25
N LEU A 767 -35.44 -8.86 6.14
CA LEU A 767 -34.26 -9.68 5.82
C LEU A 767 -34.40 -11.12 6.29
N ASP A 768 -35.12 -11.36 7.40
CA ASP A 768 -35.30 -12.69 7.96
C ASP A 768 -36.74 -13.18 7.82
N PHE A 769 -36.89 -14.35 7.21
CA PHE A 769 -38.18 -15.01 6.96
C PHE A 769 -38.27 -16.38 7.62
N THR A 770 -37.39 -16.71 8.57
CA THR A 770 -37.37 -18.02 9.25
C THR A 770 -38.77 -18.33 9.79
N PRO A 771 -39.41 -19.45 9.45
CA PRO A 771 -40.77 -19.74 9.91
C PRO A 771 -40.80 -20.05 11.41
N ASP A 772 -41.99 -19.99 12.01
CA ASP A 772 -42.28 -20.53 13.35
C ASP A 772 -41.43 -20.00 14.52
N VAL A 773 -40.80 -18.84 14.34
CA VAL A 773 -40.07 -18.14 15.40
C VAL A 773 -40.79 -16.85 15.81
N LYS A 774 -40.80 -16.59 17.12
CA LYS A 774 -41.42 -15.40 17.70
C LYS A 774 -40.67 -14.11 17.35
N TYR A 775 -39.35 -14.15 17.41
CA TYR A 775 -38.50 -12.98 17.18
C TYR A 775 -37.49 -13.24 16.06
N ARG A 776 -37.49 -12.32 15.10
CA ARG A 776 -36.46 -12.17 14.08
C ARG A 776 -35.79 -10.82 14.27
N ARG A 777 -34.49 -10.76 14.04
CA ARG A 777 -33.70 -9.55 14.29
C ARG A 777 -32.81 -9.25 13.09
N VAL A 778 -32.63 -7.98 12.78
CA VAL A 778 -31.43 -7.49 12.10
C VAL A 778 -30.48 -6.98 13.17
N TRP A 779 -29.40 -7.71 13.42
CA TRP A 779 -28.64 -7.67 14.67
C TRP A 779 -27.47 -6.68 14.65
N ALA A 780 -26.42 -6.98 13.88
CA ALA A 780 -25.24 -6.12 13.76
C ALA A 780 -25.16 -5.51 12.35
N MET A 781 -24.42 -4.41 12.21
CA MET A 781 -24.07 -3.86 10.90
C MET A 781 -22.59 -3.45 10.84
N ALA A 782 -22.04 -3.38 9.63
CA ALA A 782 -20.69 -2.89 9.35
C ALA A 782 -20.63 -2.32 7.92
N GLU A 783 -19.76 -1.34 7.65
CA GLU A 783 -19.52 -0.90 6.27
C GLU A 783 -18.22 -1.49 5.73
N HIS A 784 -18.30 -2.16 4.58
CA HIS A 784 -17.19 -2.82 3.90
C HIS A 784 -17.37 -2.70 2.38
N ASP A 785 -16.27 -2.48 1.64
CA ASP A 785 -16.28 -2.35 0.17
C ASP A 785 -17.37 -1.42 -0.40
N GLY A 786 -17.62 -0.31 0.30
CA GLY A 786 -18.62 0.67 -0.13
C GLY A 786 -20.07 0.22 0.04
N GLN A 787 -20.33 -0.82 0.83
CA GLN A 787 -21.66 -1.34 1.12
C GLN A 787 -21.89 -1.43 2.63
N LEU A 788 -23.16 -1.34 3.04
CA LEU A 788 -23.63 -1.65 4.38
C LEU A 788 -23.96 -3.14 4.48
N PHE A 789 -23.32 -3.85 5.41
CA PHE A 789 -23.61 -5.24 5.74
C PHE A 789 -24.48 -5.30 7.00
N ALA A 790 -25.42 -6.24 7.04
CA ALA A 790 -26.32 -6.46 8.17
C ALA A 790 -26.52 -7.95 8.43
N SER A 791 -26.40 -8.39 9.69
CA SER A 791 -26.62 -9.77 10.10
C SER A 791 -28.02 -10.02 10.64
N THR A 792 -28.45 -11.28 10.66
CA THR A 792 -29.80 -11.68 11.10
C THR A 792 -29.79 -12.79 12.14
N LEU A 793 -30.85 -12.84 12.96
CA LEU A 793 -31.19 -13.92 13.87
C LEU A 793 -32.67 -14.30 13.62
N PRO A 794 -33.05 -15.59 13.57
CA PRO A 794 -32.20 -16.78 13.73
C PRO A 794 -31.68 -17.39 12.43
N SER A 795 -31.92 -16.78 11.26
CA SER A 795 -31.41 -17.36 10.01
C SER A 795 -29.89 -17.37 9.93
N GLY A 796 -29.21 -16.51 10.70
CA GLY A 796 -27.75 -16.40 10.74
C GLY A 796 -27.13 -15.83 9.47
N LYS A 797 -27.95 -15.34 8.55
CA LYS A 797 -27.50 -14.80 7.26
C LYS A 797 -26.96 -13.38 7.43
N VAL A 798 -26.05 -13.03 6.53
CA VAL A 798 -25.55 -11.67 6.34
C VAL A 798 -26.04 -11.15 5.00
N PHE A 799 -26.46 -9.89 4.94
CA PHE A 799 -26.91 -9.22 3.73
C PHE A 799 -26.11 -7.94 3.50
N SER A 800 -25.99 -7.51 2.25
CA SER A 800 -25.38 -6.21 1.91
C SER A 800 -26.33 -5.28 1.16
N PHE A 801 -26.19 -3.98 1.35
CA PHE A 801 -26.97 -2.92 0.73
C PHE A 801 -26.08 -1.73 0.36
N SER A 802 -26.45 -0.98 -0.68
CA SER A 802 -25.76 0.25 -1.08
C SER A 802 -26.76 1.40 -1.23
N ALA A 803 -26.51 2.51 -0.54
CA ALA A 803 -27.10 3.81 -0.84
C ALA A 803 -26.10 4.57 -1.72
N GLY A 804 -26.52 4.96 -2.93
CA GLY A 804 -25.63 5.55 -3.92
C GLY A 804 -24.43 4.65 -4.30
N ARG A 805 -23.28 5.26 -4.52
CA ARG A 805 -21.99 4.58 -4.79
C ARG A 805 -20.92 5.10 -3.84
N GLN A 806 -20.08 4.22 -3.31
CA GLN A 806 -19.04 4.58 -2.36
C GLN A 806 -17.77 3.77 -2.62
N ALA A 807 -16.62 4.44 -2.70
CA ALA A 807 -15.31 3.82 -2.51
C ALA A 807 -14.99 3.86 -1.02
N ALA A 808 -14.54 2.74 -0.44
CA ALA A 808 -14.21 2.66 0.98
C ALA A 808 -12.87 1.94 1.16
N ARG A 809 -11.97 2.56 1.92
CA ARG A 809 -10.71 1.94 2.32
C ARG A 809 -10.97 1.06 3.54
N GLY A 810 -10.73 -0.24 3.43
CA GLY A 810 -10.88 -1.21 4.54
C GLY A 810 -9.72 -1.22 5.55
N HIS A 811 -8.85 -0.21 5.52
CA HIS A 811 -7.70 -0.07 6.40
C HIS A 811 -7.79 1.25 7.18
N GLU A 812 -7.31 1.24 8.41
CA GLU A 812 -7.20 2.41 9.28
C GLU A 812 -6.28 3.49 8.68
N LEU A 813 -6.72 4.74 8.61
CA LEU A 813 -5.85 5.87 8.31
C LEU A 813 -5.06 6.23 9.57
N ALA A 814 -3.74 6.08 9.52
CA ALA A 814 -2.86 6.33 10.66
C ALA A 814 -2.98 7.79 11.17
N PRO A 815 -2.57 8.06 12.42
CA PRO A 815 -2.44 9.43 12.92
C PRO A 815 -1.43 10.25 12.12
N GLY A 816 -1.62 11.57 12.10
CA GLY A 816 -0.74 12.51 11.43
C GLY A 816 -1.28 13.02 10.09
N TRP A 817 -0.42 13.75 9.37
CA TRP A 817 -0.74 14.37 8.09
C TRP A 817 -0.67 13.33 6.96
N HIS A 818 -1.78 13.18 6.25
CA HIS A 818 -1.89 12.40 5.02
C HIS A 818 -2.46 13.26 3.90
N HIS A 819 -1.94 13.10 2.68
CA HIS A 819 -2.60 13.62 1.50
C HIS A 819 -3.74 12.68 1.12
N VAL A 820 -4.92 13.25 0.85
CA VAL A 820 -6.12 12.52 0.48
C VAL A 820 -6.68 13.11 -0.79
N ALA A 821 -6.92 12.27 -1.80
CA ALA A 821 -7.66 12.66 -2.99
C ALA A 821 -8.83 11.71 -3.27
N ALA A 822 -9.99 12.29 -3.59
CA ALA A 822 -11.18 11.58 -4.00
C ALA A 822 -11.53 12.00 -5.43
N VAL A 823 -11.71 11.03 -6.33
CA VAL A 823 -11.90 11.28 -7.76
C VAL A 823 -13.18 10.59 -8.24
N LYS A 824 -14.11 11.37 -8.78
CA LYS A 824 -15.22 10.84 -9.59
C LYS A 824 -14.80 10.87 -11.05
N LYS A 825 -14.71 9.70 -11.66
CA LYS A 825 -14.52 9.50 -13.11
C LYS A 825 -15.84 9.07 -13.74
N ALA A 826 -15.91 9.17 -15.06
CA ALA A 826 -17.04 8.70 -15.86
C ALA A 826 -17.46 7.27 -15.51
N THR A 827 -16.49 6.40 -15.14
CA THR A 827 -16.71 4.96 -14.94
C THR A 827 -16.56 4.46 -13.49
N ARG A 828 -16.10 5.28 -12.54
CA ARG A 828 -15.81 4.82 -11.17
C ARG A 828 -15.55 5.97 -10.19
N LEU A 829 -15.58 5.66 -8.90
CA LEU A 829 -15.00 6.49 -7.84
C LEU A 829 -13.65 5.92 -7.41
N GLU A 830 -12.71 6.79 -7.08
CA GLU A 830 -11.40 6.43 -6.54
C GLU A 830 -11.09 7.24 -5.28
N LEU A 831 -10.38 6.61 -4.36
CA LEU A 831 -9.76 7.19 -3.18
C LEU A 831 -8.26 6.96 -3.28
N HIS A 832 -7.48 8.00 -3.07
CA HIS A 832 -6.04 7.98 -3.03
C HIS A 832 -5.55 8.53 -1.69
N VAL A 833 -4.50 7.92 -1.15
CA VAL A 833 -3.81 8.34 0.07
C VAL A 833 -2.32 8.44 -0.22
N ASP A 834 -1.72 9.57 0.12
CA ASP A 834 -0.28 9.85 -0.05
C ASP A 834 0.25 9.61 -1.47
N GLY A 835 -0.57 9.91 -2.48
CA GLY A 835 -0.21 9.75 -3.90
C GLY A 835 -0.60 8.41 -4.50
N GLU A 836 -1.02 7.44 -3.70
CA GLU A 836 -1.29 6.06 -4.12
C GLU A 836 -2.79 5.73 -4.08
N LEU A 837 -3.25 4.91 -5.02
CA LEU A 837 -4.64 4.44 -5.04
C LEU A 837 -4.92 3.53 -3.84
N ALA A 838 -5.88 3.94 -2.99
CA ALA A 838 -6.21 3.26 -1.75
C ALA A 838 -7.52 2.46 -1.81
N ALA A 839 -8.51 2.91 -2.58
CA ALA A 839 -9.76 2.18 -2.83
C ALA A 839 -10.44 2.68 -4.11
N GLN A 840 -11.29 1.84 -4.71
CA GLN A 840 -12.12 2.23 -5.85
C GLN A 840 -13.43 1.45 -5.89
N THR A 841 -14.44 2.00 -6.53
CA THR A 841 -15.66 1.23 -6.84
C THR A 841 -15.43 0.28 -8.01
N PRO A 842 -16.25 -0.79 -8.15
CA PRO A 842 -16.45 -1.44 -9.44
C PRO A 842 -16.89 -0.42 -10.50
N ALA A 843 -16.70 -0.76 -11.78
CA ALA A 843 -17.11 0.13 -12.86
C ALA A 843 -18.63 0.36 -12.86
N PHE A 844 -19.05 1.61 -13.08
CA PHE A 844 -20.45 2.00 -13.24
C PHE A 844 -20.54 3.26 -14.12
N ASP A 845 -21.69 3.47 -14.78
CA ASP A 845 -21.93 4.71 -15.52
C ASP A 845 -22.27 5.85 -14.54
N SER A 846 -21.39 6.84 -14.46
CA SER A 846 -21.56 8.01 -13.59
C SER A 846 -22.26 9.19 -14.30
N ALA A 847 -22.45 9.15 -15.62
CA ALA A 847 -23.00 10.28 -16.37
C ALA A 847 -24.44 10.63 -15.94
N GLY A 848 -25.21 9.60 -15.57
CA GLY A 848 -26.59 9.79 -15.10
C GLY A 848 -26.72 10.33 -13.67
N TRP A 849 -25.64 10.60 -12.92
CA TRP A 849 -25.72 10.99 -11.51
C TRP A 849 -25.69 12.50 -11.35
N ILE A 850 -26.78 13.08 -10.82
CA ILE A 850 -26.88 14.52 -10.57
C ILE A 850 -26.41 14.79 -9.14
N LEU A 851 -25.33 15.55 -8.96
CA LEU A 851 -24.77 15.79 -7.62
C LEU A 851 -24.97 17.23 -7.11
N ASP A 852 -25.38 18.15 -7.99
CA ASP A 852 -25.73 19.50 -7.58
C ASP A 852 -26.92 19.50 -6.62
N SER A 853 -26.77 20.20 -5.50
CA SER A 853 -27.80 20.30 -4.47
C SER A 853 -27.85 21.70 -3.87
N ALA A 854 -28.99 22.04 -3.27
CA ALA A 854 -29.16 23.30 -2.54
C ALA A 854 -28.51 23.27 -1.13
N ALA A 855 -27.86 22.16 -0.76
CA ALA A 855 -27.14 22.06 0.50
C ALA A 855 -25.84 22.87 0.44
N PRO A 856 -25.42 23.48 1.57
CA PRO A 856 -24.12 24.12 1.64
C PRO A 856 -22.99 23.10 1.49
N LEU A 857 -21.89 23.53 0.89
CA LEU A 857 -20.64 22.78 0.89
C LEU A 857 -19.98 22.98 2.26
N ARG A 858 -19.73 21.89 2.96
CA ARG A 858 -19.17 21.87 4.30
C ARG A 858 -17.75 21.37 4.25
N LEU A 859 -16.82 22.16 4.79
CA LEU A 859 -15.42 21.78 5.00
C LEU A 859 -15.27 21.36 6.46
N GLY A 860 -14.76 20.16 6.72
CA GLY A 860 -14.59 19.61 8.07
C GLY A 860 -15.89 19.25 8.80
N ALA A 861 -17.01 19.10 8.08
CA ALA A 861 -18.28 18.64 8.65
C ALA A 861 -19.21 18.03 7.60
N GLY A 862 -20.24 17.32 8.08
CA GLY A 862 -21.27 16.70 7.25
C GLY A 862 -22.12 15.68 8.00
N ALA A 863 -22.61 14.66 7.30
CA ALA A 863 -23.58 13.71 7.83
C ALA A 863 -23.03 12.79 8.93
N ASN A 864 -21.72 12.57 8.97
CA ASN A 864 -21.07 11.81 10.05
C ASN A 864 -20.62 12.70 11.23
N GLY A 865 -20.86 14.02 11.13
CA GLY A 865 -20.47 15.01 12.11
C GLY A 865 -19.18 15.75 11.77
N PRO A 866 -18.74 16.66 12.66
CA PRO A 866 -17.52 17.43 12.47
C PRO A 866 -16.29 16.52 12.47
N PHE A 867 -15.32 16.84 11.62
CA PHE A 867 -14.00 16.23 11.60
C PHE A 867 -13.15 16.77 12.76
N ASP A 868 -12.53 15.85 13.48
CA ASP A 868 -11.62 16.15 14.58
C ASP A 868 -10.18 15.99 14.12
N GLY A 869 -9.67 17.10 13.62
CA GLY A 869 -8.38 17.18 12.96
C GLY A 869 -8.25 18.52 12.23
N GLU A 870 -7.20 18.62 11.45
CA GLU A 870 -6.94 19.81 10.64
C GLU A 870 -6.98 19.45 9.16
N LEU A 871 -7.50 20.34 8.32
CA LEU A 871 -7.37 20.23 6.88
C LEU A 871 -6.49 21.37 6.36
N ALA A 872 -5.66 21.06 5.38
CA ALA A 872 -4.82 22.02 4.70
C ALA A 872 -4.83 21.75 3.19
N ASP A 873 -4.59 22.82 2.42
CA ASP A 873 -4.57 22.78 0.95
C ASP A 873 -5.79 22.05 0.35
N VAL A 874 -6.99 22.36 0.84
CA VAL A 874 -8.24 21.78 0.34
C VAL A 874 -8.51 22.37 -1.04
N ARG A 875 -8.63 21.51 -2.05
CA ARG A 875 -8.82 21.85 -3.47
C ARG A 875 -9.98 21.09 -4.07
N ILE A 876 -10.75 21.78 -4.91
CA ILE A 876 -11.82 21.19 -5.71
C ILE A 876 -11.52 21.43 -7.18
N TYR A 877 -11.61 20.36 -7.97
CA TYR A 877 -11.36 20.36 -9.41
C TYR A 877 -12.61 19.92 -10.17
N LYS A 878 -12.99 20.64 -11.23
CA LYS A 878 -13.99 20.19 -12.22
C LYS A 878 -13.37 19.31 -13.32
N ARG A 879 -12.53 18.37 -12.90
CA ARG A 879 -11.96 17.31 -13.73
C ARG A 879 -11.54 16.13 -12.85
N ALA A 880 -11.37 14.96 -13.45
CA ALA A 880 -10.66 13.86 -12.82
C ALA A 880 -9.15 14.18 -12.81
N LEU A 881 -8.53 14.17 -11.63
CA LEU A 881 -7.08 14.25 -11.48
C LEU A 881 -6.46 12.92 -11.92
N GLY A 882 -5.35 13.00 -12.66
CA GLY A 882 -4.55 11.84 -13.01
C GLY A 882 -3.62 11.43 -11.87
N ALA A 883 -3.05 10.22 -11.96
CA ALA A 883 -2.09 9.72 -10.96
C ALA A 883 -0.91 10.69 -10.75
N ASN A 884 -0.43 11.34 -11.80
CA ASN A 884 0.64 12.34 -11.71
C ASN A 884 0.25 13.59 -10.93
N ASP A 885 -0.96 14.12 -11.16
CA ASP A 885 -1.43 15.30 -10.42
C ASP A 885 -1.53 14.97 -8.94
N ILE A 886 -2.08 13.79 -8.62
CA ILE A 886 -2.27 13.30 -7.26
C ILE A 886 -0.91 13.07 -6.58
N ALA A 887 0.04 12.43 -7.26
CA ALA A 887 1.40 12.25 -6.76
C ALA A 887 2.15 13.58 -6.59
N ALA A 888 1.94 14.57 -7.44
CA ALA A 888 2.55 15.89 -7.27
C ALA A 888 1.95 16.63 -6.06
N LEU A 889 0.64 16.55 -5.85
CA LEU A 889 -0.05 17.15 -4.69
C LEU A 889 0.34 16.47 -3.38
N SER A 890 0.65 15.17 -3.39
CA SER A 890 1.11 14.46 -2.20
C SER A 890 2.55 14.82 -1.77
N LEU A 891 3.30 15.53 -2.60
CA LEU A 891 4.63 16.05 -2.26
C LEU A 891 4.59 17.46 -1.65
N THR A 892 3.47 18.18 -1.76
CA THR A 892 3.34 19.56 -1.25
C THR A 892 2.84 19.58 0.20
N LYS A 893 3.55 18.90 1.10
CA LYS A 893 3.15 18.79 2.51
C LYS A 893 3.01 20.19 3.14
N PRO A 894 1.96 20.45 3.95
CA PRO A 894 1.80 21.71 4.66
C PRO A 894 3.05 22.01 5.51
N GLY A 895 3.55 23.24 5.44
CA GLY A 895 4.57 23.73 6.36
C GLY A 895 4.07 23.70 7.80
N LYS A 896 4.99 23.55 8.76
CA LYS A 896 4.67 23.65 10.20
C LYS A 896 4.16 25.03 10.58
#